data_AF-A0A067S7X7-F1
#
_entry.id   AF-A0A067S7X7-F1
#
_cell.length_a   1.000
_cell.length_b   1.000
_cell.length_c   1.000
_cell.angle_alpha   90.00
_cell.angle_beta   90.00
_cell.angle_gamma   90.00
#
_symmetry.space_group_name_H-M   'P 1'
#
loop_
_entity.id
_entity.type
_entity.pdbx_description
1 polymer ?
#
loop_
_entity_poly.entity_id
_entity_poly.type
_entity_poly.pdbx_seq_one_letter_code
_entity_poly.pdbx_strand_id
1 'polypeptide(L)'
;MASSNSSLPAIQSNQSTLDAEGYAICPDCSTRVNCGTIGLANLEKRHRGTKACREARSKRDKGARKKKDGSILSFLKRKVGAGPSTVASTTPVDTNHKLPQNSGDDAHSIISTSSLHREELASQAAQPEPVSNDFVSKLQALVKSLPQSIPEASQSDRLSVFGSNPKDFDDASLSADDLWETGLNDVLKATLGWGKEGNMDQIIRRGKWGLDGLVDFVTYFIKERGVSAGLFEGKLDYLMEELENRILSPTSANADAATAMHNTFLDDSIPIDPIIMAWDNEVEIVDVDAFEYEDTFEKLKTSAPVCTGYLLPIPDGKSPHTTYPFALHDTLSIPWDYSLKNGVMRLFARSCCGISERDGQPCRACQQLTKNKTLEGILTRMKDTVHENTGFAYQGFGALQDILRRKNQTIEFYRLRGLNQARKLLSKATALSDQKRLLMAIASGKVSRVDRLLSIGLQQKKGARGLLALYMAAAEGHYTPKSFTEEEDMKALLVWKLGGNRVAEINHRANKGQSVTYLRTRSTVPALIPSHEQPTVEQVSANVEATFGGVLDVIRSLNPSNFVHAVLMFDELATEKRIRWDPKTNYFLGLCREHAHRISTEFVNEGDMEELFRKLDDDKVHYAKEATVGALGVLCKDNRIYPGRPVLVSGDCKQESGKEHAEVIKIALDGINGLQDKTKLRVVTLASDGETRRGSSFILLTFKSQLSRSSPIYPLLKSLNFLDMHVGDDDLTCDKDWKHVFKRWRNLLLRRRGVVVNGLRITPDIIRTHFASSGLR
;
A
#
# COMPACT_ATOMS: atom_id res chain seq x y z
N MET A 1 -5.61 -84.61 18.03
CA MET A 1 -6.48 -84.80 19.21
C MET A 1 -6.70 -83.42 19.82
N ALA A 2 -7.75 -82.72 19.37
CA ALA A 2 -9.03 -82.55 20.09
C ALA A 2 -8.90 -81.52 21.24
N SER A 3 -9.05 -80.22 21.00
CA SER A 3 -10.30 -79.43 20.90
C SER A 3 -10.98 -79.13 22.25
N SER A 4 -11.03 -77.85 22.64
CA SER A 4 -12.28 -77.20 23.08
C SER A 4 -12.13 -75.67 23.16
N ASN A 5 -13.04 -75.01 22.45
CA ASN A 5 -13.26 -73.57 22.40
C ASN A 5 -13.81 -73.03 23.72
N SER A 6 -13.45 -71.80 24.08
CA SER A 6 -14.42 -70.86 24.67
C SER A 6 -14.19 -69.46 24.11
N SER A 7 -15.20 -69.00 23.39
CA SER A 7 -15.27 -67.74 22.68
C SER A 7 -15.55 -66.61 23.67
N LEU A 8 -14.63 -65.66 23.80
CA LEU A 8 -14.90 -64.34 24.41
C LEU A 8 -15.23 -63.34 23.29
N PRO A 9 -16.24 -62.47 23.46
CA PRO A 9 -16.74 -61.62 22.40
C PRO A 9 -15.69 -60.59 22.00
N ALA A 10 -15.53 -60.41 20.68
CA ALA A 10 -14.73 -59.36 20.09
C ALA A 10 -15.14 -58.00 20.68
N ILE A 11 -14.22 -57.35 21.38
CA ILE A 11 -14.33 -55.93 21.71
C ILE A 11 -14.21 -55.19 20.38
N GLN A 12 -15.33 -54.72 19.85
CA GLN A 12 -15.34 -53.74 18.76
C GLN A 12 -14.44 -52.57 19.20
N SER A 13 -13.41 -52.31 18.42
CA SER A 13 -12.60 -51.11 18.54
C SER A 13 -13.51 -49.91 18.28
N ASN A 14 -14.00 -49.27 19.35
CA ASN A 14 -14.64 -47.96 19.25
C ASN A 14 -13.60 -46.95 18.77
N GLN A 15 -13.52 -46.76 17.46
CA GLN A 15 -12.85 -45.60 16.88
C GLN A 15 -13.64 -44.35 17.28
N SER A 16 -12.97 -43.44 17.99
CA SER A 16 -13.52 -42.11 18.27
C SER A 16 -13.79 -41.42 16.93
N THR A 17 -15.01 -40.96 16.69
CA THR A 17 -15.35 -40.15 15.51
C THR A 17 -15.42 -38.67 15.91
N LEU A 18 -15.04 -37.79 14.98
CA LEU A 18 -15.20 -36.34 15.14
C LEU A 18 -16.65 -35.97 14.79
N ASP A 19 -17.27 -35.12 15.60
CA ASP A 19 -18.55 -34.49 15.27
C ASP A 19 -18.35 -33.27 14.36
N ALA A 20 -19.46 -32.77 13.79
CA ALA A 20 -19.46 -31.63 12.85
C ALA A 20 -18.91 -30.32 13.45
N GLU A 21 -18.77 -30.27 14.78
CA GLU A 21 -18.28 -29.12 15.54
C GLU A 21 -16.80 -29.30 15.94
N GLY A 22 -16.14 -30.39 15.50
CA GLY A 22 -14.72 -30.65 15.75
C GLY A 22 -14.39 -31.29 17.10
N TYR A 23 -15.38 -31.82 17.82
CA TYR A 23 -15.18 -32.53 19.09
C TYR A 23 -15.15 -34.04 18.88
N ALA A 24 -14.44 -34.76 19.75
CA ALA A 24 -14.49 -36.21 19.82
C ALA A 24 -14.67 -36.69 21.27
N ILE A 25 -15.34 -37.82 21.45
CA ILE A 25 -15.49 -38.45 22.76
C ILE A 25 -14.26 -39.31 23.04
N CYS A 26 -13.56 -39.04 24.14
CA CYS A 26 -12.42 -39.83 24.57
C CYS A 26 -12.88 -41.26 24.96
N PRO A 27 -12.32 -42.33 24.39
CA PRO A 27 -12.73 -43.70 24.71
C PRO A 27 -12.29 -44.13 26.12
N ASP A 28 -11.22 -43.54 26.66
CA ASP A 28 -10.67 -43.93 27.97
C ASP A 28 -11.43 -43.31 29.15
N CYS A 29 -11.93 -42.08 29.01
CA CYS A 29 -12.58 -41.35 30.09
C CYS A 29 -14.02 -40.90 29.75
N SER A 30 -14.49 -41.12 28.52
CA SER A 30 -15.82 -40.73 28.00
C SER A 30 -16.12 -39.23 28.06
N THR A 31 -15.09 -38.37 28.13
CA THR A 31 -15.26 -36.91 28.13
C THR A 31 -15.29 -36.39 26.70
N ARG A 32 -16.15 -35.40 26.40
CA ARG A 32 -16.19 -34.70 25.10
C ARG A 32 -15.02 -33.70 25.05
N VAL A 33 -14.15 -33.84 24.05
CA VAL A 33 -12.90 -33.08 23.94
C VAL A 33 -12.85 -32.38 22.58
N ASN A 34 -12.59 -31.07 22.57
CA ASN A 34 -12.36 -30.34 21.33
C ASN A 34 -11.03 -30.81 20.72
N CYS A 35 -11.07 -31.31 19.49
CA CYS A 35 -9.91 -31.88 18.83
C CYS A 35 -9.24 -30.91 17.84
N GLY A 36 -9.88 -29.78 17.51
CA GLY A 36 -9.37 -28.80 16.55
C GLY A 36 -9.07 -29.40 15.17
N THR A 37 -8.32 -28.66 14.34
CA THR A 37 -8.02 -29.03 12.94
C THR A 37 -7.12 -30.26 12.78
N ILE A 38 -6.33 -30.61 13.81
CA ILE A 38 -5.50 -31.83 13.84
C ILE A 38 -6.37 -33.09 14.01
N GLY A 39 -7.63 -32.93 14.40
CA GLY A 39 -8.60 -34.01 14.55
C GLY A 39 -8.20 -35.01 15.63
N LEU A 40 -8.48 -36.29 15.42
CA LEU A 40 -8.31 -37.35 16.41
C LEU A 40 -6.88 -37.51 16.94
N ALA A 41 -5.87 -37.05 16.19
CA ALA A 41 -4.49 -37.05 16.66
C ALA A 41 -4.26 -36.12 17.87
N ASN A 42 -5.07 -35.06 18.03
CA ASN A 42 -5.02 -34.16 19.17
C ASN A 42 -5.60 -34.82 20.43
N LEU A 43 -6.68 -35.59 20.28
CA LEU A 43 -7.24 -36.43 21.35
C LEU A 43 -6.20 -37.43 21.86
N GLU A 44 -5.47 -38.07 20.96
CA GLU A 44 -4.47 -39.08 21.30
C GLU A 44 -3.22 -38.46 21.96
N LYS A 45 -2.74 -37.30 21.48
CA LYS A 45 -1.48 -36.68 21.94
C LYS A 45 -1.63 -35.74 23.13
N ARG A 46 -2.73 -34.97 23.21
CA ARG A 46 -2.88 -33.90 24.21
C ARG A 46 -3.94 -34.18 25.28
N HIS A 47 -4.80 -35.19 25.08
CA HIS A 47 -5.81 -35.55 26.07
C HIS A 47 -5.59 -36.94 26.67
N ARG A 48 -5.49 -38.02 25.87
CA ARG A 48 -5.32 -39.39 26.39
C ARG A 48 -4.05 -39.51 27.26
N GLY A 49 -4.18 -40.19 28.39
CA GLY A 49 -3.07 -40.41 29.34
C GLY A 49 -2.71 -39.20 30.24
N THR A 50 -3.20 -37.99 29.95
CA THR A 50 -2.95 -36.81 30.79
C THR A 50 -3.59 -36.93 32.17
N LYS A 51 -3.16 -36.08 33.12
CA LYS A 51 -3.74 -36.04 34.48
C LYS A 51 -5.25 -35.82 34.45
N ALA A 52 -5.74 -34.92 33.60
CA ALA A 52 -7.16 -34.66 33.41
C ALA A 52 -7.92 -35.91 32.91
N CYS A 53 -7.40 -36.61 31.90
CA CYS A 53 -8.00 -37.85 31.40
C CYS A 53 -8.01 -38.96 32.45
N ARG A 54 -6.94 -39.12 33.25
CA ARG A 54 -6.85 -40.11 34.32
C ARG A 54 -7.81 -39.82 35.48
N GLU A 55 -7.96 -38.56 35.86
CA GLU A 55 -8.91 -38.14 36.89
C GLU A 55 -10.36 -38.33 36.44
N ALA A 56 -10.68 -37.97 35.18
CA ALA A 56 -12.00 -38.19 34.60
C ALA A 56 -12.33 -39.69 34.50
N ARG A 57 -11.38 -40.53 34.08
CA ARG A 57 -11.51 -41.99 34.08
C ARG A 57 -11.74 -42.55 35.48
N SER A 58 -10.97 -42.11 36.48
CA SER A 58 -11.15 -42.53 37.87
C SER A 58 -12.52 -42.12 38.42
N LYS A 59 -13.01 -40.92 38.10
CA LYS A 59 -14.36 -40.45 38.48
C LYS A 59 -15.45 -41.32 37.84
N ARG A 60 -15.33 -41.62 36.54
CA ARG A 60 -16.26 -42.50 35.82
C ARG A 60 -16.29 -43.91 36.42
N ASP A 61 -15.12 -44.50 36.67
CA ASP A 61 -15.00 -45.86 37.19
C ASP A 61 -15.49 -45.95 38.65
N LYS A 62 -15.29 -44.89 39.47
CA LYS A 62 -15.90 -44.76 40.81
C LYS A 62 -17.43 -44.63 40.74
N GLY A 63 -17.96 -43.88 39.78
CA GLY A 63 -19.40 -43.76 39.53
C GLY A 63 -20.04 -45.08 39.08
N ALA A 64 -19.34 -45.86 38.26
CA ALA A 64 -19.79 -47.18 37.80
C ALA A 64 -19.76 -48.23 38.94
N ARG A 65 -18.78 -48.18 39.85
CA ARG A 65 -18.76 -49.02 41.07
C ARG A 65 -19.90 -48.69 42.02
N LYS A 66 -20.21 -47.41 42.22
CA LYS A 66 -21.37 -46.97 43.03
C LYS A 66 -22.73 -47.45 42.49
N LYS A 67 -22.85 -47.71 41.18
CA LYS A 67 -24.06 -48.29 40.57
C LYS A 67 -24.15 -49.82 40.68
N LYS A 68 -23.04 -50.53 40.96
CA LYS A 68 -23.03 -51.99 41.14
C LYS A 68 -23.23 -52.42 42.59
N ASP A 69 -22.89 -51.58 43.57
CA ASP A 69 -23.10 -51.87 45.00
C ASP A 69 -24.43 -51.31 45.51
N GLY A 70 -25.52 -51.59 44.78
CA GLY A 70 -26.89 -51.35 45.24
C GLY A 70 -27.31 -52.41 46.27
N SER A 71 -26.63 -52.47 47.42
CA SER A 71 -27.11 -53.25 48.56
C SER A 71 -28.15 -52.45 49.33
N ILE A 72 -29.33 -53.06 49.49
CA ILE A 72 -30.56 -52.54 50.12
C ILE A 72 -30.39 -52.19 51.62
N LEU A 73 -29.20 -52.40 52.19
CA LEU A 73 -28.92 -52.25 53.63
C LEU A 73 -28.28 -50.91 54.04
N SER A 74 -28.10 -49.95 53.13
CA SER A 74 -27.60 -48.61 53.49
C SER A 74 -28.65 -47.68 54.12
N PHE A 75 -29.91 -48.10 54.18
CA PHE A 75 -31.02 -47.34 54.80
C PHE A 75 -31.14 -47.49 56.33
N LEU A 76 -30.29 -48.29 56.99
CA LEU A 76 -30.38 -48.58 58.43
C LEU A 76 -29.12 -48.21 59.23
N LYS A 77 -28.66 -46.95 59.13
CA LYS A 77 -27.80 -46.36 60.18
C LYS A 77 -28.28 -44.99 60.63
N ARG A 78 -28.35 -44.88 61.96
CA ARG A 78 -28.96 -43.84 62.80
C ARG A 78 -28.26 -42.47 62.66
N LYS A 79 -29.06 -41.41 62.52
CA LYS A 79 -28.66 -39.99 62.61
C LYS A 79 -28.00 -39.70 63.97
N VAL A 80 -26.80 -39.11 63.93
CA VAL A 80 -26.14 -38.37 65.02
C VAL A 80 -25.68 -37.08 64.33
N GLY A 81 -26.20 -35.89 64.64
CA GLY A 81 -26.13 -35.17 65.91
C GLY A 81 -25.30 -33.91 65.62
N ALA A 82 -25.93 -32.73 65.58
CA ALA A 82 -25.30 -31.48 65.17
C ALA A 82 -24.16 -31.08 66.13
N GLY A 83 -23.02 -30.68 65.57
CA GLY A 83 -21.91 -30.03 66.27
C GLY A 83 -21.74 -28.58 65.79
N PRO A 84 -21.34 -27.65 66.68
CA PRO A 84 -21.65 -26.23 66.53
C PRO A 84 -20.71 -25.44 65.62
N SER A 85 -21.25 -24.36 65.07
CA SER A 85 -20.56 -23.28 64.36
C SER A 85 -19.74 -22.43 65.33
N THR A 86 -18.44 -22.30 65.08
CA THR A 86 -17.57 -21.31 65.74
C THR A 86 -17.38 -20.11 64.84
N VAL A 87 -18.36 -19.21 64.86
CA VAL A 87 -18.19 -17.80 64.45
C VAL A 87 -18.30 -16.97 65.73
N ALA A 88 -17.19 -16.38 66.16
CA ALA A 88 -17.21 -15.36 67.19
C ALA A 88 -17.35 -14.00 66.53
N SER A 89 -18.55 -13.43 66.63
CA SER A 89 -18.83 -12.02 66.41
C SER A 89 -18.45 -11.24 67.66
N THR A 90 -17.81 -10.08 67.52
CA THR A 90 -18.09 -8.92 68.39
C THR A 90 -18.01 -7.65 67.55
N THR A 91 -19.09 -6.89 67.61
CA THR A 91 -19.33 -5.55 67.06
C THR A 91 -18.94 -4.48 68.14
N PRO A 92 -19.38 -3.21 68.08
CA PRO A 92 -18.58 -2.05 67.68
C PRO A 92 -18.47 -0.98 68.81
N VAL A 93 -17.54 -0.02 68.72
CA VAL A 93 -17.69 1.27 69.45
C VAL A 93 -17.17 2.45 68.64
N ASP A 94 -17.98 3.50 68.75
CA ASP A 94 -18.08 4.76 68.06
C ASP A 94 -17.13 5.88 68.57
N THR A 95 -16.93 6.85 67.68
CA THR A 95 -16.59 8.29 67.81
C THR A 95 -16.19 8.94 69.16
N ASN A 96 -15.06 9.70 69.17
CA ASN A 96 -14.99 11.18 69.27
C ASN A 96 -13.64 11.74 69.77
N HIS A 97 -13.27 12.91 69.22
CA HIS A 97 -12.54 14.07 69.78
C HIS A 97 -11.54 14.66 68.76
N LYS A 98 -11.91 15.74 68.05
CA LYS A 98 -11.82 17.18 68.37
C LYS A 98 -10.43 17.81 68.15
N LEU A 99 -10.46 18.81 67.27
CA LEU A 99 -9.53 19.93 66.99
C LEU A 99 -8.69 20.46 68.16
N PRO A 100 -7.64 21.24 67.81
CA PRO A 100 -7.72 22.67 68.16
C PRO A 100 -7.35 23.63 67.01
N GLN A 101 -8.14 24.70 66.92
CA GLN A 101 -7.81 25.99 66.32
C GLN A 101 -7.25 26.94 67.40
N ASN A 102 -6.40 27.88 66.98
CA ASN A 102 -6.38 29.33 67.30
C ASN A 102 -5.08 29.90 66.69
N SER A 103 -5.11 30.75 65.66
CA SER A 103 -5.49 32.18 65.58
C SER A 103 -4.47 33.14 66.22
N GLY A 104 -3.94 34.05 65.41
CA GLY A 104 -3.13 35.20 65.82
C GLY A 104 -2.70 36.00 64.58
N ASP A 105 -3.42 37.09 64.33
CA ASP A 105 -3.22 38.10 63.30
C ASP A 105 -1.86 38.82 63.37
N ASP A 106 -1.37 39.29 62.23
CA ASP A 106 -0.78 40.63 62.11
C ASP A 106 -0.93 41.16 60.68
N ALA A 107 -1.32 42.43 60.59
CA ALA A 107 -1.75 43.17 59.39
C ALA A 107 -0.71 44.21 58.92
N HIS A 108 -0.97 44.75 57.71
CA HIS A 108 -0.38 45.94 57.05
C HIS A 108 0.97 45.73 56.33
N SER A 109 1.30 46.29 55.15
CA SER A 109 0.64 47.19 54.19
C SER A 109 1.47 47.27 52.89
N ILE A 110 0.81 47.36 51.73
CA ILE A 110 1.03 48.30 50.59
C ILE A 110 2.49 48.61 50.15
N ILE A 111 2.82 48.35 48.87
CA ILE A 111 3.20 49.34 47.83
C ILE A 111 3.35 48.65 46.46
N SER A 112 2.64 49.22 45.48
CA SER A 112 2.73 49.00 44.04
C SER A 112 3.90 49.75 43.42
N THR A 113 4.49 49.23 42.35
CA THR A 113 5.01 49.92 41.12
C THR A 113 5.69 48.85 40.25
N SER A 114 5.56 48.75 38.93
CA SER A 114 4.88 49.53 37.90
C SER A 114 4.97 48.72 36.59
N SER A 115 3.89 48.76 35.80
CA SER A 115 3.83 48.32 34.42
C SER A 115 4.67 49.20 33.49
N LEU A 116 4.96 48.71 32.27
CA LEU A 116 4.84 49.45 30.99
C LEU A 116 4.78 48.39 29.87
N HIS A 117 3.56 48.05 29.43
CA HIS A 117 2.92 48.44 28.16
C HIS A 117 3.45 47.74 26.89
N ARG A 118 2.60 46.88 26.30
CA ARG A 118 2.44 46.83 24.84
C ARG A 118 1.04 46.36 24.44
N GLU A 119 0.32 47.35 23.92
CA GLU A 119 -0.85 47.41 23.04
C GLU A 119 -1.62 46.12 22.70
N GLU A 120 -2.91 46.21 23.03
CA GLU A 120 -4.02 45.37 22.65
C GLU A 120 -4.51 45.77 21.25
N LEU A 121 -4.45 44.85 20.28
CA LEU A 121 -5.25 44.93 19.06
C LEU A 121 -6.27 43.78 19.11
N ALA A 122 -7.52 44.17 19.30
CA ALA A 122 -8.66 43.27 19.28
C ALA A 122 -8.78 42.58 17.91
N SER A 123 -8.93 41.26 17.92
CA SER A 123 -9.47 40.49 16.81
C SER A 123 -10.35 39.40 17.39
N GLN A 124 -11.62 39.48 17.01
CA GLN A 124 -12.74 38.70 17.49
C GLN A 124 -12.45 37.19 17.37
N ALA A 125 -12.39 36.50 18.51
CA ALA A 125 -12.48 35.06 18.56
C ALA A 125 -13.94 34.66 18.29
N ALA A 126 -14.18 34.08 17.11
CA ALA A 126 -15.42 33.41 16.80
C ALA A 126 -15.69 32.32 17.85
N GLN A 127 -16.86 32.40 18.47
CA GLN A 127 -17.46 31.33 19.24
C GLN A 127 -17.53 30.06 18.36
N PRO A 128 -17.17 28.86 18.86
CA PRO A 128 -17.46 27.63 18.14
C PRO A 128 -18.98 27.42 18.12
N GLU A 129 -19.56 27.40 16.91
CA GLU A 129 -20.95 26.99 16.70
C GLU A 129 -21.22 25.56 17.21
N PRO A 130 -22.44 25.26 17.67
CA PRO A 130 -22.77 23.95 18.23
C PRO A 130 -22.73 22.88 17.14
N VAL A 131 -21.92 21.84 17.38
CA VAL A 131 -21.94 20.62 16.58
C VAL A 131 -23.36 20.04 16.61
N SER A 132 -24.00 19.99 15.44
CA SER A 132 -25.26 19.29 15.21
C SER A 132 -25.11 17.82 15.58
N ASN A 133 -25.56 17.42 16.78
CA ASN A 133 -25.55 16.03 17.24
C ASN A 133 -26.68 15.22 16.58
N ASP A 134 -26.38 14.70 15.39
CA ASP A 134 -27.27 13.85 14.58
C ASP A 134 -27.66 12.55 15.31
N PHE A 135 -26.73 11.96 16.06
CA PHE A 135 -26.89 10.68 16.75
C PHE A 135 -27.99 10.66 17.84
N VAL A 136 -27.96 11.61 18.79
CA VAL A 136 -28.95 11.66 19.89
C VAL A 136 -30.35 11.91 19.34
N SER A 137 -30.46 12.76 18.31
CA SER A 137 -31.71 13.07 17.63
C SER A 137 -32.27 11.83 16.92
N LYS A 138 -31.40 11.04 16.27
CA LYS A 138 -31.76 9.77 15.63
C LYS A 138 -32.24 8.73 16.65
N LEU A 139 -31.51 8.51 17.74
CA LEU A 139 -31.90 7.57 18.80
C LEU A 139 -33.24 7.96 19.44
N GLN A 140 -33.45 9.25 19.71
CA GLN A 140 -34.72 9.78 20.23
C GLN A 140 -35.88 9.56 19.26
N ALA A 141 -35.66 9.75 17.95
CA ALA A 141 -36.68 9.52 16.93
C ALA A 141 -37.07 8.04 16.83
N LEU A 142 -36.11 7.12 16.92
CA LEU A 142 -36.36 5.68 16.89
C LEU A 142 -37.18 5.23 18.11
N VAL A 143 -36.78 5.64 19.32
CA VAL A 143 -37.49 5.27 20.57
C VAL A 143 -38.94 5.79 20.57
N LYS A 144 -39.17 7.00 20.04
CA LYS A 144 -40.53 7.56 19.89
C LYS A 144 -41.38 6.83 18.84
N SER A 145 -40.76 6.19 17.86
CA SER A 145 -41.44 5.54 16.72
C SER A 145 -41.78 4.05 16.98
N LEU A 146 -41.16 3.42 17.98
CA LEU A 146 -41.88 2.75 19.08
C LEU A 146 -43.33 2.23 18.88
N PRO A 147 -43.64 1.09 18.21
CA PRO A 147 -45.01 0.59 18.22
C PRO A 147 -45.48 0.22 19.64
N GLN A 148 -46.78 0.41 19.90
CA GLN A 148 -47.39 0.11 21.22
C GLN A 148 -47.38 -1.39 21.58
N SER A 149 -47.05 -2.28 20.64
CA SER A 149 -46.90 -3.71 20.86
C SER A 149 -45.66 -4.08 21.69
N ILE A 150 -44.68 -3.17 21.84
CA ILE A 150 -43.50 -3.37 22.68
C ILE A 150 -43.84 -3.01 24.13
N PRO A 151 -43.64 -3.94 25.09
CA PRO A 151 -44.02 -3.71 26.49
C PRO A 151 -43.17 -2.62 27.16
N GLU A 152 -43.76 -1.97 28.16
CA GLU A 152 -43.05 -1.04 29.05
C GLU A 152 -42.15 -1.79 30.04
N ALA A 153 -40.99 -1.21 30.34
CA ALA A 153 -40.00 -1.75 31.24
C ALA A 153 -40.42 -1.59 32.71
N SER A 154 -40.14 -2.63 33.48
CA SER A 154 -40.19 -2.67 34.95
C SER A 154 -38.80 -2.48 35.56
N GLN A 155 -38.73 -2.33 36.89
CA GLN A 155 -37.46 -2.23 37.62
C GLN A 155 -36.64 -3.54 37.62
N SER A 156 -37.19 -4.65 37.13
CA SER A 156 -36.46 -5.91 36.95
C SER A 156 -35.85 -6.08 35.56
N ASP A 157 -36.14 -5.18 34.62
CA ASP A 157 -35.61 -5.24 33.26
C ASP A 157 -34.16 -4.75 33.21
N ARG A 158 -33.39 -5.26 32.23
CA ARG A 158 -31.94 -5.01 32.13
C ARG A 158 -31.56 -3.54 31.97
N LEU A 159 -32.38 -2.76 31.25
CA LEU A 159 -32.14 -1.32 31.04
C LEU A 159 -32.57 -0.45 32.22
N SER A 160 -33.16 -1.02 33.27
CA SER A 160 -33.62 -0.27 34.45
C SER A 160 -32.50 0.47 35.18
N VAL A 161 -31.25 0.02 35.02
CA VAL A 161 -30.04 0.71 35.51
C VAL A 161 -29.99 2.17 35.02
N PHE A 162 -30.47 2.45 33.81
CA PHE A 162 -30.50 3.79 33.23
C PHE A 162 -31.74 4.61 33.60
N GLY A 163 -32.71 4.04 34.33
CA GLY A 163 -33.92 4.76 34.75
C GLY A 163 -33.73 5.69 35.95
N SER A 164 -32.54 5.66 36.57
CA SER A 164 -32.14 6.57 37.65
C SER A 164 -31.59 7.90 37.09
N ASN A 165 -31.26 8.85 37.96
CA ASN A 165 -30.76 10.15 37.50
C ASN A 165 -29.37 9.96 36.86
N PRO A 166 -29.12 10.40 35.61
CA PRO A 166 -27.82 10.23 34.95
C PRO A 166 -26.63 10.82 35.74
N LYS A 167 -26.89 11.83 36.58
CA LYS A 167 -25.89 12.42 37.49
C LYS A 167 -25.30 11.44 38.49
N ASP A 168 -26.01 10.37 38.83
CA ASP A 168 -25.53 9.36 39.78
C ASP A 168 -24.35 8.55 39.22
N PHE A 169 -24.13 8.60 37.90
CA PHE A 169 -23.02 7.96 37.18
C PHE A 169 -21.89 8.93 36.82
N ASP A 170 -21.98 10.19 37.26
CA ASP A 170 -21.03 11.25 36.90
C ASP A 170 -19.98 11.45 38.01
N ASP A 171 -18.71 11.58 37.61
CA ASP A 171 -17.62 12.01 38.47
C ASP A 171 -17.07 13.34 37.94
N ALA A 172 -17.36 14.42 38.67
CA ALA A 172 -16.96 15.77 38.31
C ALA A 172 -15.43 15.99 38.35
N SER A 173 -14.66 15.08 38.97
CA SER A 173 -13.20 15.15 39.03
C SER A 173 -12.50 14.60 37.79
N LEU A 174 -13.23 13.87 36.93
CA LEU A 174 -12.70 13.24 35.74
C LEU A 174 -12.95 14.06 34.46
N SER A 175 -12.04 13.92 33.50
CA SER A 175 -12.24 14.43 32.13
C SER A 175 -13.29 13.58 31.40
N ALA A 176 -13.87 14.10 30.31
CA ALA A 176 -14.89 13.36 29.55
C ALA A 176 -14.37 12.01 29.01
N ASP A 177 -13.09 11.97 28.59
CA ASP A 177 -12.45 10.76 28.09
C ASP A 177 -12.17 9.75 29.22
N ASP A 178 -11.69 10.22 30.38
CA ASP A 178 -11.44 9.36 31.54
C ASP A 178 -12.74 8.82 32.14
N LEU A 179 -13.79 9.64 32.20
CA LEU A 179 -15.12 9.26 32.68
C LEU A 179 -15.76 8.18 31.79
N TRP A 180 -15.55 8.29 30.47
CA TRP A 180 -15.94 7.25 29.53
C TRP A 180 -15.24 5.92 29.83
N GLU A 181 -13.91 5.93 29.92
CA GLU A 181 -13.11 4.70 30.08
C GLU A 181 -13.27 4.03 31.45
N THR A 182 -13.49 4.80 32.52
CA THR A 182 -13.49 4.28 33.89
C THR A 182 -14.88 3.96 34.45
N GLY A 183 -15.94 4.52 33.86
CA GLY A 183 -17.30 4.36 34.37
C GLY A 183 -18.32 4.01 33.29
N LEU A 184 -18.54 4.92 32.34
CA LEU A 184 -19.69 4.83 31.42
C LEU A 184 -19.60 3.60 30.49
N ASN A 185 -18.41 3.31 29.97
CA ASN A 185 -18.18 2.17 29.09
C ASN A 185 -18.45 0.83 29.80
N ASP A 186 -18.11 0.73 31.08
CA ASP A 186 -18.32 -0.50 31.85
C ASP A 186 -19.79 -0.70 32.23
N VAL A 187 -20.53 0.37 32.53
CA VAL A 187 -21.99 0.30 32.75
C VAL A 187 -22.72 -0.10 31.46
N LEU A 188 -22.34 0.46 30.31
CA LEU A 188 -22.92 0.08 29.01
C LEU A 188 -22.57 -1.37 28.63
N LYS A 189 -21.32 -1.82 28.86
CA LYS A 189 -20.94 -3.23 28.64
C LYS A 189 -21.71 -4.20 29.53
N ALA A 190 -21.86 -3.88 30.82
CA ALA A 190 -22.56 -4.74 31.77
C ALA A 190 -24.05 -4.90 31.44
N THR A 191 -24.64 -3.92 30.75
CA THR A 191 -26.08 -3.90 30.42
C THR A 191 -26.39 -4.38 29.01
N LEU A 192 -25.58 -4.01 28.01
CA LEU A 192 -25.83 -4.25 26.57
C LEU A 192 -24.85 -5.23 25.91
N GLY A 193 -23.77 -5.63 26.56
CA GLY A 193 -22.76 -6.55 26.02
C GLY A 193 -21.89 -5.94 24.89
N TRP A 194 -21.30 -6.80 24.05
CA TRP A 194 -20.41 -6.39 22.94
C TRP A 194 -21.13 -6.10 21.61
N GLY A 195 -22.44 -5.86 21.66
CA GLY A 195 -23.20 -5.37 20.51
C GLY A 195 -23.74 -6.45 19.56
N LYS A 196 -23.62 -7.76 19.85
CA LYS A 196 -24.40 -8.82 19.14
C LYS A 196 -24.87 -9.96 20.05
N GLU A 197 -24.50 -9.93 21.33
CA GLU A 197 -24.71 -11.02 22.27
C GLU A 197 -25.86 -10.68 23.22
N GLY A 198 -27.09 -10.98 22.79
CA GLY A 198 -28.25 -10.84 23.66
C GLY A 198 -29.56 -11.02 22.90
N ASN A 199 -30.55 -11.62 23.55
CA ASN A 199 -31.90 -11.65 23.00
C ASN A 199 -32.50 -10.23 23.06
N MET A 200 -32.51 -9.52 21.94
CA MET A 200 -33.00 -8.13 21.85
C MET A 200 -34.49 -8.00 22.18
N ASP A 201 -35.28 -9.08 22.05
CA ASP A 201 -36.68 -9.12 22.51
C ASP A 201 -36.81 -9.01 24.03
N GLN A 202 -35.73 -9.18 24.80
CA GLN A 202 -35.72 -9.01 26.25
C GLN A 202 -35.13 -7.66 26.69
N ILE A 203 -34.43 -6.96 25.79
CA ILE A 203 -33.73 -5.70 26.07
C ILE A 203 -34.57 -4.51 25.60
N ILE A 204 -35.24 -4.62 24.45
CA ILE A 204 -36.07 -3.56 23.87
C ILE A 204 -37.39 -3.47 24.64
N ARG A 205 -37.48 -2.47 25.53
CA ARG A 205 -38.65 -2.13 26.33
C ARG A 205 -38.84 -0.63 26.34
N ARG A 206 -40.10 -0.17 26.31
CA ARG A 206 -40.44 1.27 26.34
C ARG A 206 -40.43 1.79 27.79
N GLY A 207 -40.48 3.11 27.98
CA GLY A 207 -40.65 3.73 29.29
C GLY A 207 -39.34 4.08 30.00
N LYS A 208 -39.47 4.79 31.13
CA LYS A 208 -38.36 5.33 31.94
C LYS A 208 -37.33 4.29 32.37
N TRP A 209 -37.76 3.07 32.67
CA TRP A 209 -36.86 1.97 33.05
C TRP A 209 -36.33 1.16 31.85
N GLY A 210 -36.65 1.61 30.63
CA GLY A 210 -36.29 1.01 29.36
C GLY A 210 -35.50 1.99 28.50
N LEU A 211 -35.88 2.09 27.22
CA LEU A 211 -35.16 2.90 26.24
C LEU A 211 -35.23 4.42 26.49
N ASP A 212 -36.29 4.92 27.17
CA ASP A 212 -36.37 6.36 27.49
C ASP A 212 -35.31 6.75 28.52
N GLY A 213 -35.06 5.89 29.54
CA GLY A 213 -33.98 6.11 30.51
C GLY A 213 -32.59 6.05 29.88
N LEU A 214 -32.38 5.14 28.93
CA LEU A 214 -31.13 5.08 28.16
C LEU A 214 -30.92 6.33 27.31
N VAL A 215 -31.97 6.85 26.67
CA VAL A 215 -31.93 8.11 25.91
C VAL A 215 -31.56 9.29 26.81
N ASP A 216 -32.18 9.38 27.99
CA ASP A 216 -31.89 10.45 28.96
C ASP A 216 -30.44 10.38 29.46
N PHE A 217 -29.95 9.16 29.75
CA PHE A 217 -28.57 8.89 30.12
C PHE A 217 -27.57 9.34 29.04
N VAL A 218 -27.75 8.89 27.80
CA VAL A 218 -26.87 9.25 26.66
C VAL A 218 -26.91 10.75 26.39
N THR A 219 -28.10 11.36 26.47
CA THR A 219 -28.28 12.80 26.26
C THR A 219 -27.52 13.62 27.28
N TYR A 220 -27.56 13.24 28.56
CA TYR A 220 -26.83 13.92 29.63
C TYR A 220 -25.32 13.90 29.38
N PHE A 221 -24.71 12.74 29.13
CA PHE A 221 -23.25 12.67 28.99
C PHE A 221 -22.71 13.32 27.71
N ILE A 222 -23.49 13.31 26.62
CA ILE A 222 -23.10 14.00 25.39
C ILE A 222 -23.28 15.52 25.51
N LYS A 223 -24.43 15.99 26.02
CA LYS A 223 -24.75 17.43 26.04
C LYS A 223 -24.17 18.18 27.23
N GLU A 224 -24.18 17.58 28.42
CA GLU A 224 -23.77 18.24 29.67
C GLU A 224 -22.31 17.96 30.02
N ARG A 225 -21.77 16.77 29.70
CA ARG A 225 -20.37 16.39 30.01
C ARG A 225 -19.43 16.41 28.80
N GLY A 226 -19.95 16.60 27.59
CA GLY A 226 -19.15 16.72 26.37
C GLY A 226 -18.46 15.41 25.93
N VAL A 227 -18.99 14.26 26.34
CA VAL A 227 -18.51 12.96 25.86
C VAL A 227 -18.81 12.82 24.36
N SER A 228 -17.83 12.37 23.59
CA SER A 228 -17.97 12.24 22.13
C SER A 228 -19.12 11.29 21.76
N ALA A 229 -20.03 11.74 20.90
CA ALA A 229 -21.16 10.94 20.43
C ALA A 229 -20.71 9.64 19.73
N GLY A 230 -19.57 9.66 19.03
CA GLY A 230 -19.04 8.48 18.34
C GLY A 230 -18.63 7.33 19.28
N LEU A 231 -18.41 7.61 20.56
CA LEU A 231 -18.16 6.57 21.57
C LEU A 231 -19.43 5.79 21.92
N PHE A 232 -20.58 6.48 21.94
CA PHE A 232 -21.89 5.86 22.13
C PHE A 232 -22.39 5.17 20.86
N GLU A 233 -22.16 5.77 19.68
CA GLU A 233 -22.53 5.20 18.37
C GLU A 233 -21.99 3.78 18.23
N GLY A 234 -20.67 3.59 18.34
CA GLY A 234 -20.05 2.26 18.24
C GLY A 234 -20.50 1.22 19.29
N LYS A 235 -21.22 1.63 20.35
CA LYS A 235 -21.81 0.75 21.37
C LYS A 235 -23.30 0.50 21.18
N LEU A 236 -24.03 1.43 20.59
CA LEU A 236 -25.48 1.39 20.44
C LEU A 236 -25.93 1.10 19.01
N ASP A 237 -25.01 1.03 18.04
CA ASP A 237 -25.31 0.78 16.62
C ASP A 237 -26.22 -0.43 16.40
N TYR A 238 -25.91 -1.57 17.02
CA TYR A 238 -26.73 -2.78 16.88
C TYR A 238 -28.13 -2.62 17.51
N LEU A 239 -28.22 -1.93 18.64
CA LEU A 239 -29.50 -1.62 19.26
C LEU A 239 -30.33 -0.72 18.33
N MET A 240 -29.71 0.27 17.70
CA MET A 240 -30.39 1.17 16.76
C MET A 240 -30.82 0.46 15.48
N GLU A 241 -30.00 -0.43 14.92
CA GLU A 241 -30.35 -1.27 13.77
C GLU A 241 -31.57 -2.17 14.07
N GLU A 242 -31.60 -2.78 15.26
CA GLU A 242 -32.73 -3.62 15.69
C GLU A 242 -34.01 -2.81 15.95
N LEU A 243 -33.88 -1.57 16.45
CA LEU A 243 -35.00 -0.65 16.59
C LEU A 243 -35.56 -0.23 15.22
N GLU A 244 -34.70 0.08 14.25
CA GLU A 244 -35.09 0.37 12.87
C GLU A 244 -35.83 -0.80 12.24
N ASN A 245 -35.32 -2.03 12.39
CA ASN A 245 -35.96 -3.24 11.88
C ASN A 245 -37.38 -3.46 12.45
N ARG A 246 -37.60 -3.14 13.74
CA ARG A 246 -38.91 -3.26 14.39
C ARG A 246 -39.91 -2.18 13.98
N ILE A 247 -39.42 -1.01 13.57
CA ILE A 247 -40.26 0.07 13.03
C ILE A 247 -40.61 -0.21 11.56
N LEU A 248 -39.70 -0.82 10.81
CA LEU A 248 -39.87 -1.13 9.39
C LEU A 248 -40.62 -2.44 9.13
N SER A 249 -40.79 -3.32 10.11
CA SER A 249 -41.51 -4.59 9.95
C SER A 249 -43.03 -4.34 9.81
N PRO A 250 -43.63 -4.54 8.61
CA PRO A 250 -45.07 -4.47 8.45
C PRO A 250 -45.68 -5.73 9.03
N THR A 251 -46.71 -5.55 9.84
CA THR A 251 -47.63 -6.63 10.21
C THR A 251 -48.08 -7.34 8.93
N SER A 252 -47.96 -8.66 8.91
CA SER A 252 -48.27 -9.50 7.74
C SER A 252 -49.74 -9.37 7.35
N ALA A 253 -50.02 -8.50 6.38
CA ALA A 253 -51.22 -8.53 5.55
C ALA A 253 -50.94 -7.81 4.21
N ASN A 254 -51.24 -8.53 3.14
CA ASN A 254 -51.36 -8.10 1.74
C ASN A 254 -50.10 -8.16 0.86
N ALA A 255 -50.08 -9.27 0.11
CA ALA A 255 -49.47 -9.39 -1.20
C ALA A 255 -50.07 -8.40 -2.22
N ASP A 256 -49.34 -8.26 -3.33
CA ASP A 256 -49.77 -7.75 -4.64
C ASP A 256 -49.90 -6.23 -4.82
N ALA A 257 -48.78 -5.58 -5.20
CA ALA A 257 -48.74 -4.59 -6.28
C ALA A 257 -47.30 -4.10 -6.53
N ALA A 258 -46.70 -4.49 -7.66
CA ALA A 258 -45.94 -3.61 -8.58
C ALA A 258 -45.00 -4.42 -9.50
N THR A 259 -45.60 -5.08 -10.50
CA THR A 259 -45.00 -5.16 -11.83
C THR A 259 -45.48 -3.93 -12.60
N ALA A 260 -44.55 -3.17 -13.19
CA ALA A 260 -44.66 -2.42 -14.47
C ALA A 260 -44.18 -0.95 -14.43
N MET A 261 -43.55 -0.61 -15.58
CA MET A 261 -43.16 0.71 -16.12
C MET A 261 -41.77 1.21 -15.67
N HIS A 262 -40.79 1.48 -16.54
CA HIS A 262 -40.88 1.98 -17.91
C HIS A 262 -39.67 1.54 -18.78
N ASN A 263 -39.96 0.94 -19.92
CA ASN A 263 -39.16 1.02 -21.15
C ASN A 263 -40.00 1.86 -22.12
N THR A 264 -39.42 2.90 -22.72
CA THR A 264 -39.90 3.41 -24.02
C THR A 264 -38.73 3.99 -24.82
N PHE A 265 -38.65 3.51 -26.05
CA PHE A 265 -37.79 3.87 -27.16
C PHE A 265 -37.86 5.35 -27.55
N LEU A 266 -36.80 5.85 -28.18
CA LEU A 266 -36.89 6.58 -29.45
C LEU A 266 -35.65 6.28 -30.32
N ASP A 267 -35.95 5.76 -31.50
CA ASP A 267 -35.13 5.58 -32.70
C ASP A 267 -35.19 6.89 -33.50
N ASP A 268 -34.07 7.30 -34.10
CA ASP A 268 -34.06 8.21 -35.24
C ASP A 268 -32.80 7.95 -36.08
N SER A 269 -33.04 7.29 -37.20
CA SER A 269 -32.13 7.10 -38.34
C SER A 269 -32.48 8.12 -39.44
N ILE A 270 -31.68 8.16 -40.54
CA ILE A 270 -31.88 8.79 -41.87
C ILE A 270 -30.89 9.97 -42.13
N PRO A 271 -30.27 10.15 -43.32
CA PRO A 271 -29.59 9.21 -44.22
C PRO A 271 -28.28 9.82 -44.82
N ILE A 272 -27.70 9.07 -45.76
CA ILE A 272 -26.51 9.33 -46.57
C ILE A 272 -26.77 10.36 -47.68
N ASP A 273 -25.75 11.16 -48.06
CA ASP A 273 -25.57 11.65 -49.44
C ASP A 273 -24.07 11.77 -49.81
N PRO A 274 -23.60 11.12 -50.90
CA PRO A 274 -22.28 11.34 -51.47
C PRO A 274 -22.34 12.39 -52.59
N ILE A 275 -21.48 13.40 -52.48
CA ILE A 275 -21.32 14.46 -53.50
C ILE A 275 -20.69 13.87 -54.76
N ILE A 276 -21.48 13.89 -55.83
CA ILE A 276 -21.14 13.66 -57.23
C ILE A 276 -20.29 14.83 -57.73
N MET A 277 -19.08 14.57 -58.23
CA MET A 277 -18.35 15.50 -59.10
C MET A 277 -18.41 14.98 -60.53
N ALA A 278 -19.22 15.64 -61.35
CA ALA A 278 -19.29 15.46 -62.79
C ALA A 278 -18.00 15.98 -63.45
N TRP A 279 -17.35 15.13 -64.24
CA TRP A 279 -16.38 15.53 -65.26
C TRP A 279 -16.99 15.18 -66.61
N ASP A 280 -17.50 16.21 -67.28
CA ASP A 280 -17.87 16.17 -68.69
C ASP A 280 -16.61 15.95 -69.54
N ASN A 281 -16.60 14.86 -70.31
CA ASN A 281 -15.72 14.65 -71.44
C ASN A 281 -16.54 13.93 -72.51
N GLU A 282 -17.39 14.69 -73.19
CA GLU A 282 -17.90 14.32 -74.51
C GLU A 282 -16.74 14.47 -75.50
N VAL A 283 -16.16 13.34 -75.91
CA VAL A 283 -15.30 13.26 -77.08
C VAL A 283 -16.16 12.74 -78.21
N GLU A 284 -16.52 13.63 -79.14
CA GLU A 284 -17.10 13.26 -80.43
C GLU A 284 -16.13 12.34 -81.18
N ILE A 285 -16.55 11.10 -81.37
CA ILE A 285 -15.91 10.14 -82.26
C ILE A 285 -16.43 10.45 -83.67
N VAL A 286 -15.57 11.03 -84.49
CA VAL A 286 -15.79 11.25 -85.92
C VAL A 286 -15.45 9.94 -86.64
N ASP A 287 -16.50 9.21 -87.01
CA ASP A 287 -16.49 8.03 -87.88
C ASP A 287 -16.62 8.51 -89.33
N VAL A 288 -15.50 8.48 -90.08
CA VAL A 288 -15.44 8.85 -91.50
C VAL A 288 -14.85 7.67 -92.25
N ASP A 289 -15.70 6.74 -92.65
CA ASP A 289 -15.43 5.81 -93.74
C ASP A 289 -16.75 5.29 -94.31
N ALA A 290 -17.09 5.77 -95.51
CA ALA A 290 -17.76 5.05 -96.59
C ALA A 290 -18.55 6.04 -97.46
N PHE A 291 -17.95 6.48 -98.56
CA PHE A 291 -18.67 6.59 -99.83
C PHE A 291 -17.64 6.55 -100.96
N GLU A 292 -17.58 5.39 -101.60
CA GLU A 292 -17.00 5.17 -102.91
C GLU A 292 -17.75 6.02 -103.93
N TYR A 293 -17.02 6.80 -104.73
CA TYR A 293 -17.52 7.29 -106.01
C TYR A 293 -16.44 7.04 -107.06
N GLU A 294 -16.73 6.06 -107.90
CA GLU A 294 -16.06 5.78 -109.16
C GLU A 294 -16.35 6.93 -110.13
N ASP A 295 -15.33 7.70 -110.49
CA ASP A 295 -15.38 8.53 -111.70
C ASP A 295 -14.51 7.88 -112.78
N THR A 296 -15.21 7.20 -113.68
CA THR A 296 -14.72 6.67 -114.94
C THR A 296 -14.52 7.83 -115.92
N PHE A 297 -13.27 8.24 -116.11
CA PHE A 297 -12.85 9.01 -117.29
C PHE A 297 -11.87 8.19 -118.12
N GLU A 298 -12.41 7.40 -119.05
CA GLU A 298 -11.70 7.07 -120.28
C GLU A 298 -11.59 8.36 -121.11
N LYS A 299 -10.36 8.76 -121.46
CA LYS A 299 -10.03 9.19 -122.84
C LYS A 299 -8.52 9.40 -123.05
N LEU A 300 -8.04 8.65 -124.04
CA LEU A 300 -7.05 9.02 -125.06
C LEU A 300 -5.59 9.22 -124.63
N LYS A 301 -4.85 8.12 -124.83
CA LYS A 301 -3.40 8.07 -125.11
C LYS A 301 -2.93 9.22 -126.01
N THR A 302 -1.98 10.00 -125.50
CA THR A 302 -0.62 10.13 -126.04
C THR A 302 0.10 11.22 -125.24
N SER A 303 0.85 10.85 -124.19
CA SER A 303 1.70 11.80 -123.48
C SER A 303 3.10 11.22 -123.33
N ALA A 304 4.09 12.04 -123.66
CA ALA A 304 5.50 11.76 -123.48
C ALA A 304 5.81 11.26 -122.06
N PRO A 305 6.88 10.45 -121.88
CA PRO A 305 7.32 9.97 -120.56
C PRO A 305 7.43 11.12 -119.55
N VAL A 306 6.67 11.05 -118.46
CA VAL A 306 6.61 12.09 -117.41
C VAL A 306 7.67 11.79 -116.35
N CYS A 307 8.37 12.83 -115.89
CA CYS A 307 9.37 12.70 -114.85
C CYS A 307 8.76 12.15 -113.55
N THR A 308 9.32 11.06 -113.03
CA THR A 308 8.85 10.42 -111.79
C THR A 308 9.49 10.97 -110.51
N GLY A 309 10.35 11.99 -110.62
CA GLY A 309 11.08 12.59 -109.51
C GLY A 309 12.15 11.68 -108.91
N TYR A 310 13.04 12.24 -108.11
CA TYR A 310 14.04 11.48 -107.35
C TYR A 310 13.35 10.74 -106.20
N LEU A 311 13.44 9.40 -106.19
CA LEU A 311 12.93 8.59 -105.09
C LEU A 311 13.81 8.79 -103.85
N LEU A 312 13.24 9.34 -102.78
CA LEU A 312 13.97 9.56 -101.54
C LEU A 312 14.08 8.23 -100.77
N PRO A 313 15.28 7.70 -100.51
CA PRO A 313 15.43 6.48 -99.72
C PRO A 313 15.05 6.75 -98.26
N ILE A 314 14.05 6.02 -97.77
CA ILE A 314 13.62 6.05 -96.37
C ILE A 314 14.25 4.86 -95.64
N PRO A 315 14.83 5.06 -94.44
CA PRO A 315 15.35 3.95 -93.64
C PRO A 315 14.26 2.92 -93.28
N ASP A 316 14.65 1.65 -93.20
CA ASP A 316 13.73 0.54 -92.89
C ASP A 316 12.93 0.77 -91.60
N GLY A 317 11.63 0.50 -91.65
CA GLY A 317 10.71 0.65 -90.51
C GLY A 317 10.34 2.10 -90.16
N LYS A 318 10.82 3.09 -90.92
CA LYS A 318 10.46 4.50 -90.73
C LYS A 318 9.57 5.01 -91.86
N SER A 319 8.82 6.07 -91.57
CA SER A 319 7.94 6.74 -92.54
C SER A 319 8.57 8.06 -92.99
N PRO A 320 8.36 8.51 -94.24
CA PRO A 320 8.71 9.86 -94.66
C PRO A 320 8.11 10.92 -93.74
N HIS A 321 6.89 10.69 -93.24
CA HIS A 321 6.16 11.62 -92.37
C HIS A 321 6.88 11.85 -91.03
N THR A 322 7.61 10.85 -90.52
CA THR A 322 8.27 10.93 -89.21
C THR A 322 9.75 11.31 -89.30
N THR A 323 10.38 11.08 -90.45
CA THR A 323 11.84 11.13 -90.59
C THR A 323 12.31 12.31 -91.43
N TYR A 324 11.52 12.72 -92.43
CA TYR A 324 11.88 13.85 -93.26
C TYR A 324 11.70 15.18 -92.50
N PRO A 325 12.70 16.07 -92.51
CA PRO A 325 12.62 17.34 -91.79
C PRO A 325 11.85 18.39 -92.63
N PHE A 326 10.52 18.29 -92.63
CA PHE A 326 9.63 19.16 -93.41
C PHE A 326 9.86 20.66 -93.14
N ALA A 327 10.18 21.02 -91.90
CA ALA A 327 10.45 22.40 -91.49
C ALA A 327 11.68 23.04 -92.19
N LEU A 328 12.52 22.25 -92.88
CA LEU A 328 13.59 22.80 -93.70
C LEU A 328 13.10 23.52 -94.95
N HIS A 329 11.90 23.21 -95.44
CA HIS A 329 11.31 23.92 -96.59
C HIS A 329 10.94 25.37 -96.25
N ASP A 330 10.66 25.67 -94.98
CA ASP A 330 10.37 27.03 -94.51
C ASP A 330 11.63 27.77 -94.04
N THR A 331 12.68 27.04 -93.63
CA THR A 331 13.87 27.64 -93.02
C THR A 331 15.07 27.74 -93.95
N LEU A 332 15.12 26.94 -95.02
CA LEU A 332 16.18 26.97 -96.03
C LEU A 332 15.57 27.13 -97.43
N SER A 333 16.29 27.80 -98.32
CA SER A 333 15.92 27.83 -99.74
C SER A 333 16.27 26.49 -100.41
N ILE A 334 15.39 25.51 -100.24
CA ILE A 334 15.55 24.17 -100.80
C ILE A 334 15.22 24.19 -102.31
N PRO A 335 16.12 23.70 -103.19
CA PRO A 335 15.93 23.76 -104.65
C PRO A 335 15.05 22.64 -105.22
N TRP A 336 14.24 21.98 -104.38
CA TRP A 336 13.31 20.92 -104.78
C TRP A 336 12.01 21.03 -104.00
N ASP A 337 10.93 20.62 -104.64
CA ASP A 337 9.64 20.36 -104.02
C ASP A 337 9.49 18.86 -103.78
N TYR A 338 8.45 18.45 -103.06
CA TYR A 338 8.22 17.04 -102.73
C TYR A 338 6.81 16.59 -103.09
N SER A 339 6.69 15.29 -103.39
CA SER A 339 5.42 14.58 -103.53
C SER A 339 5.45 13.38 -102.61
N LEU A 340 4.34 13.15 -101.92
CA LEU A 340 4.21 12.05 -100.99
C LEU A 340 2.92 11.30 -101.33
N LYS A 341 3.06 10.10 -101.89
CA LYS A 341 1.92 9.25 -102.29
C LYS A 341 2.20 7.83 -101.84
N ASN A 342 1.23 7.19 -101.20
CA ASN A 342 1.30 5.80 -100.72
C ASN A 342 2.57 5.51 -99.88
N GLY A 343 2.98 6.46 -99.02
CA GLY A 343 4.16 6.30 -98.17
C GLY A 343 5.51 6.41 -98.89
N VAL A 344 5.50 6.72 -100.20
CA VAL A 344 6.71 6.91 -101.01
C VAL A 344 6.93 8.39 -101.24
N MET A 345 8.10 8.89 -100.81
CA MET A 345 8.48 10.28 -101.00
C MET A 345 9.33 10.46 -102.25
N ARG A 346 8.91 11.36 -103.12
CA ARG A 346 9.62 11.72 -104.35
C ARG A 346 9.95 13.20 -104.31
N LEU A 347 11.19 13.55 -104.65
CA LEU A 347 11.66 14.93 -104.72
C LEU A 347 11.73 15.39 -106.18
N PHE A 348 11.22 16.57 -106.46
CA PHE A 348 11.21 17.17 -107.79
C PHE A 348 12.05 18.44 -107.74
N ALA A 349 13.16 18.49 -108.49
CA ALA A 349 13.94 19.72 -108.58
C ALA A 349 13.04 20.85 -109.09
N ARG A 350 13.19 22.08 -108.59
CA ARG A 350 12.39 23.22 -109.08
C ARG A 350 12.62 23.52 -110.57
N SER A 351 13.77 23.09 -111.09
CA SER A 351 14.11 23.10 -112.52
C SER A 351 13.65 21.84 -113.28
N CYS A 352 12.76 21.03 -112.72
CA CYS A 352 12.21 19.85 -113.37
C CYS A 352 11.41 20.24 -114.61
N CYS A 353 11.79 19.69 -115.76
CA CYS A 353 11.10 19.90 -117.04
C CYS A 353 9.80 19.08 -117.21
N GLY A 354 9.38 18.33 -116.19
CA GLY A 354 8.17 17.50 -116.21
C GLY A 354 8.25 16.25 -117.10
N ILE A 355 9.26 16.12 -117.97
CA ILE A 355 9.39 15.06 -118.98
C ILE A 355 10.71 14.30 -118.74
N SER A 356 10.72 12.96 -118.89
CA SER A 356 11.91 12.11 -118.76
C SER A 356 12.31 11.47 -120.08
N GLU A 357 13.54 10.95 -120.18
CA GLU A 357 14.01 10.26 -121.41
C GLU A 357 13.45 8.84 -121.55
N ARG A 358 13.00 8.23 -120.43
CA ARG A 358 12.36 6.92 -120.37
C ARG A 358 11.24 6.93 -119.36
N ASP A 359 10.20 6.16 -119.66
CA ASP A 359 9.07 5.98 -118.76
C ASP A 359 9.57 5.40 -117.41
N GLY A 360 9.11 5.98 -116.31
CA GLY A 360 9.54 5.58 -114.96
C GLY A 360 10.82 6.21 -114.40
N GLN A 361 11.61 6.99 -115.17
CA GLN A 361 12.88 7.58 -114.70
C GLN A 361 12.78 9.08 -114.36
N PRO A 362 13.62 9.62 -113.45
CA PRO A 362 13.72 11.05 -113.19
C PRO A 362 14.40 11.80 -114.36
N CYS A 363 14.00 13.04 -114.62
CA CYS A 363 14.72 13.93 -115.54
C CYS A 363 16.10 14.30 -114.99
N ARG A 364 16.99 14.82 -115.84
CA ARG A 364 18.38 15.15 -115.47
C ARG A 364 18.47 16.10 -114.27
N ALA A 365 17.57 17.09 -114.16
CA ALA A 365 17.51 18.01 -113.04
C ALA A 365 17.15 17.30 -111.71
N CYS A 366 16.16 16.40 -111.72
CA CYS A 366 15.79 15.61 -110.55
C CYS A 366 16.87 14.60 -110.17
N GLN A 367 17.53 13.97 -111.14
CA GLN A 367 18.63 13.02 -110.87
C GLN A 367 19.83 13.70 -110.22
N GLN A 368 20.11 14.97 -110.58
CA GLN A 368 21.19 15.77 -110.00
C GLN A 368 20.96 16.17 -108.54
N LEU A 369 19.75 16.01 -107.99
CA LEU A 369 19.48 16.24 -106.55
C LEU A 369 20.37 15.38 -105.65
N THR A 370 20.76 14.19 -106.11
CA THR A 370 21.71 13.31 -105.40
C THR A 370 23.06 13.95 -105.10
N LYS A 371 23.47 14.97 -105.87
CA LYS A 371 24.73 15.71 -105.68
C LYS A 371 24.56 16.96 -104.83
N ASN A 372 23.36 17.25 -104.33
CA ASN A 372 23.09 18.41 -103.51
C ASN A 372 23.53 18.15 -102.05
N LYS A 373 24.49 18.95 -101.57
CA LYS A 373 25.03 18.84 -100.19
C LYS A 373 23.97 18.93 -99.09
N THR A 374 22.90 19.69 -99.32
CA THR A 374 21.79 19.83 -98.36
C THR A 374 20.95 18.56 -98.30
N LEU A 375 20.66 17.95 -99.45
CA LEU A 375 19.93 16.68 -99.50
C LEU A 375 20.77 15.54 -98.93
N GLU A 376 22.07 15.51 -99.23
CA GLU A 376 23.03 14.58 -98.64
C GLU A 376 23.04 14.69 -97.11
N GLY A 377 23.14 15.92 -96.57
CA GLY A 377 23.08 16.15 -95.13
C GLY A 377 21.74 15.75 -94.48
N ILE A 378 20.62 15.90 -95.19
CA ILE A 378 19.30 15.42 -94.73
C ILE A 378 19.31 13.88 -94.72
N LEU A 379 19.78 13.23 -95.77
CA LEU A 379 19.84 11.76 -95.86
C LEU A 379 20.74 11.15 -94.78
N THR A 380 21.92 11.75 -94.52
CA THR A 380 22.79 11.34 -93.42
C THR A 380 22.07 11.41 -92.08
N ARG A 381 21.31 12.49 -91.81
CA ARG A 381 20.54 12.65 -90.55
C ARG A 381 19.25 11.85 -90.47
N MET A 382 18.73 11.39 -91.60
CA MET A 382 17.61 10.44 -91.61
C MET A 382 18.11 9.04 -91.25
N LYS A 383 19.32 8.69 -91.73
CA LYS A 383 19.98 7.41 -91.49
C LYS A 383 20.59 7.33 -90.09
N ASP A 384 21.32 8.36 -89.69
CA ASP A 384 21.97 8.48 -88.39
C ASP A 384 21.05 9.19 -87.41
N THR A 385 21.12 8.88 -86.12
CA THR A 385 20.22 9.50 -85.14
C THR A 385 20.59 10.98 -84.95
N VAL A 386 19.61 11.88 -85.04
CA VAL A 386 19.83 13.32 -84.84
C VAL A 386 20.12 13.62 -83.37
N HIS A 387 21.18 14.38 -83.09
CA HIS A 387 21.56 14.75 -81.72
C HIS A 387 20.50 15.69 -81.09
N GLU A 388 20.23 15.55 -79.79
CA GLU A 388 19.23 16.32 -79.04
C GLU A 388 19.39 17.86 -79.11
N ASN A 389 20.60 18.35 -79.43
CA ASN A 389 20.93 19.79 -79.50
C ASN A 389 20.84 20.33 -80.94
N THR A 390 20.47 19.49 -81.90
CA THR A 390 20.26 19.92 -83.29
C THR A 390 19.00 20.77 -83.35
N GLY A 391 19.07 21.92 -84.03
CA GLY A 391 17.92 22.82 -84.19
C GLY A 391 16.67 22.11 -84.70
N PHE A 392 15.51 22.43 -84.14
CA PHE A 392 14.25 21.70 -84.36
C PHE A 392 13.85 21.59 -85.83
N ALA A 393 14.22 22.56 -86.66
CA ALA A 393 13.95 22.54 -88.11
C ALA A 393 14.57 21.33 -88.83
N TYR A 394 15.69 20.81 -88.33
CA TYR A 394 16.38 19.65 -88.90
C TYR A 394 15.91 18.32 -88.33
N GLN A 395 14.95 18.32 -87.40
CA GLN A 395 14.39 17.10 -86.82
C GLN A 395 13.13 16.69 -87.57
N GLY A 396 13.02 15.40 -87.89
CA GLY A 396 11.75 14.83 -88.33
C GLY A 396 10.72 14.83 -87.20
N PHE A 397 9.44 14.75 -87.55
CA PHE A 397 8.34 14.79 -86.58
C PHE A 397 8.44 13.71 -85.49
N GLY A 398 8.94 12.52 -85.83
CA GLY A 398 9.15 11.43 -84.86
C GLY A 398 10.19 11.78 -83.78
N ALA A 399 11.29 12.44 -84.17
CA ALA A 399 12.31 12.88 -83.22
C ALA A 399 11.78 13.99 -82.29
N LEU A 400 10.96 14.91 -82.81
CA LEU A 400 10.30 15.93 -82.00
C LEU A 400 9.32 15.34 -80.98
N GLN A 401 8.54 14.32 -81.36
CA GLN A 401 7.67 13.58 -80.44
C GLN A 401 8.45 12.89 -79.32
N ASP A 402 9.59 12.28 -79.63
CA ASP A 402 10.45 11.63 -78.64
C ASP A 402 11.04 12.64 -77.65
N ILE A 403 11.50 13.80 -78.12
CA ILE A 403 11.96 14.89 -77.26
C ILE A 403 10.83 15.38 -76.34
N LEU A 404 9.61 15.55 -76.87
CA LEU A 404 8.47 15.98 -76.07
C LEU A 404 8.10 14.94 -75.00
N ARG A 405 8.11 13.65 -75.35
CA ARG A 405 7.86 12.55 -74.39
C ARG A 405 8.90 12.53 -73.27
N ARG A 406 10.20 12.65 -73.59
CA ARG A 406 11.27 12.73 -72.58
C ARG A 406 11.14 13.96 -71.68
N LYS A 407 10.80 15.12 -72.26
CA LYS A 407 10.53 16.34 -71.47
C LYS A 407 9.35 16.17 -70.53
N ASN A 408 8.24 15.57 -70.98
CA ASN A 408 7.10 15.29 -70.12
C ASN A 408 7.44 14.32 -68.98
N GLN A 409 8.19 13.25 -69.26
CA GLN A 409 8.68 12.33 -68.22
C GLN A 409 9.56 13.06 -67.18
N THR A 410 10.41 13.97 -67.64
CA THR A 410 11.28 14.78 -66.77
C THR A 410 10.47 15.74 -65.91
N ILE A 411 9.46 16.41 -66.49
CA ILE A 411 8.54 17.29 -65.76
C ILE A 411 7.81 16.50 -64.67
N GLU A 412 7.30 15.32 -65.01
CA GLU A 412 6.56 14.49 -64.06
C GLU A 412 7.45 13.98 -62.93
N PHE A 413 8.69 13.57 -63.25
CA PHE A 413 9.69 13.22 -62.25
C PHE A 413 9.95 14.36 -61.26
N TYR A 414 10.16 15.59 -61.75
CA TYR A 414 10.38 16.75 -60.88
C TYR A 414 9.14 17.16 -60.10
N ARG A 415 7.93 17.03 -60.65
CA ARG A 415 6.66 17.25 -59.93
C ARG A 415 6.52 16.29 -58.76
N LEU A 416 6.69 14.98 -59.00
CA LEU A 416 6.62 13.96 -57.95
C LEU A 416 7.71 14.17 -56.88
N ARG A 417 8.92 14.52 -57.29
CA ARG A 417 10.02 14.86 -56.36
C ARG A 417 9.67 16.09 -55.52
N GLY A 418 9.11 17.14 -56.12
CA GLY A 418 8.67 18.34 -55.41
C GLY A 418 7.57 18.04 -54.39
N LEU A 419 6.56 17.25 -54.76
CA LEU A 419 5.50 16.83 -53.85
C LEU A 419 6.03 16.01 -52.67
N ASN A 420 6.96 15.08 -52.92
CA ASN A 420 7.58 14.28 -51.86
C ASN A 420 8.43 15.14 -50.91
N GLN A 421 9.16 16.13 -51.44
CA GLN A 421 9.90 17.08 -50.61
C GLN A 421 8.97 17.96 -49.77
N ALA A 422 7.86 18.45 -50.35
CA ALA A 422 6.85 19.22 -49.64
C ALA A 422 6.21 18.40 -48.50
N ARG A 423 5.83 17.13 -48.76
CA ARG A 423 5.34 16.21 -47.71
C ARG A 423 6.38 16.01 -46.59
N LYS A 424 7.65 15.84 -46.94
CA LYS A 424 8.74 15.68 -45.96
C LYS A 424 8.96 16.94 -45.13
N LEU A 425 8.88 18.13 -45.74
CA LEU A 425 8.97 19.42 -45.06
C LEU A 425 7.78 19.62 -44.11
N LEU A 426 6.56 19.32 -44.56
CA LEU A 426 5.35 19.43 -43.74
C LEU A 426 5.41 18.50 -42.52
N SER A 427 5.88 17.26 -42.71
CA SER A 427 6.09 16.31 -41.60
C SER A 427 7.13 16.84 -40.60
N LYS A 428 8.26 17.39 -41.08
CA LYS A 428 9.28 18.00 -40.20
C LYS A 428 8.77 19.25 -39.49
N ALA A 429 8.02 20.11 -40.17
CA ALA A 429 7.42 21.31 -39.59
C ALA A 429 6.41 20.97 -38.49
N THR A 430 5.60 19.93 -38.71
CA THR A 430 4.65 19.41 -37.72
C THR A 430 5.39 18.89 -36.49
N ALA A 431 6.44 18.07 -36.67
CA ALA A 431 7.26 17.56 -35.57
C ALA A 431 7.94 18.68 -34.76
N LEU A 432 8.42 19.73 -35.44
CA LEU A 432 9.03 20.90 -34.81
C LEU A 432 8.00 21.75 -34.05
N SER A 433 6.78 21.86 -34.57
CA SER A 433 5.66 22.49 -33.86
C SER A 433 5.30 21.73 -32.59
N ASP A 434 5.18 20.39 -32.66
CA ASP A 434 4.90 19.55 -31.49
C ASP A 434 5.98 19.67 -30.41
N GLN A 435 7.26 19.73 -30.80
CA GLN A 435 8.37 19.97 -29.86
C GLN A 435 8.29 21.36 -29.21
N LYS A 436 8.00 22.42 -29.98
CA LYS A 436 7.81 23.77 -29.43
C LYS A 436 6.65 23.82 -28.45
N ARG A 437 5.53 23.16 -28.77
CA ARG A 437 4.37 23.08 -27.87
C ARG A 437 4.70 22.34 -26.58
N LEU A 438 5.45 21.24 -26.66
CA LEU A 438 5.94 20.53 -25.46
C LEU A 438 6.83 21.42 -24.60
N LEU A 439 7.80 22.14 -25.20
CA LEU A 439 8.67 23.06 -24.46
C LEU A 439 7.88 24.19 -23.79
N MET A 440 6.93 24.79 -24.51
CA MET A 440 6.04 25.82 -23.94
C MET A 440 5.18 25.26 -22.80
N ALA A 441 4.68 24.04 -22.93
CA ALA A 441 3.94 23.38 -21.86
C ALA A 441 4.82 23.16 -20.63
N ILE A 442 6.03 22.64 -20.79
CA ILE A 442 7.01 22.48 -19.69
C ILE A 442 7.31 23.82 -19.02
N ALA A 443 7.56 24.87 -19.81
CA ALA A 443 7.84 26.21 -19.32
C ALA A 443 6.66 26.85 -18.54
N SER A 444 5.42 26.41 -18.77
CA SER A 444 4.24 26.94 -18.08
C SER A 444 4.20 26.60 -16.57
N GLY A 445 5.00 25.63 -16.10
CA GLY A 445 5.06 25.26 -14.70
C GLY A 445 3.77 24.65 -14.12
N LYS A 446 2.76 24.36 -14.95
CA LYS A 446 1.44 23.85 -14.50
C LYS A 446 1.50 22.44 -13.90
N VAL A 447 2.48 21.64 -14.30
CA VAL A 447 2.68 20.27 -13.82
C VAL A 447 3.86 20.22 -12.86
N SER A 448 3.62 19.70 -11.67
CA SER A 448 4.66 19.30 -10.71
C SER A 448 5.35 18.01 -11.16
N ARG A 449 6.68 17.89 -10.97
CA ARG A 449 7.48 16.68 -11.28
C ARG A 449 7.47 16.31 -12.77
N VAL A 450 7.67 17.32 -13.63
CA VAL A 450 7.72 17.19 -15.09
C VAL A 450 8.84 16.24 -15.53
N ASP A 451 9.98 16.29 -14.86
CA ASP A 451 11.13 15.40 -15.06
C ASP A 451 10.71 13.92 -15.02
N ARG A 452 9.88 13.54 -14.04
CA ARG A 452 9.41 12.17 -13.88
C ARG A 452 8.38 11.79 -14.94
N LEU A 453 7.47 12.72 -15.25
CA LEU A 453 6.48 12.52 -16.32
C LEU A 453 7.17 12.27 -17.68
N LEU A 454 8.19 13.08 -18.00
CA LEU A 454 8.98 12.92 -19.22
C LEU A 454 9.75 11.60 -19.21
N SER A 455 10.38 11.25 -18.09
CA SER A 455 11.12 9.99 -17.95
C SER A 455 10.22 8.77 -18.16
N ILE A 456 9.04 8.73 -17.55
CA ILE A 456 8.05 7.65 -17.74
C ILE A 456 7.59 7.60 -19.19
N GLY A 457 7.27 8.74 -19.79
CA GLY A 457 6.83 8.80 -21.18
C GLY A 457 7.91 8.33 -22.17
N LEU A 458 9.17 8.68 -21.93
CA LEU A 458 10.31 8.21 -22.72
C LEU A 458 10.56 6.70 -22.54
N GLN A 459 10.44 6.17 -21.33
CA GLN A 459 10.48 4.71 -21.08
C GLN A 459 9.36 3.97 -21.83
N GLN A 460 8.19 4.59 -21.94
CA GLN A 460 7.06 4.12 -22.77
C GLN A 460 7.24 4.39 -24.27
N LYS A 461 8.43 4.84 -24.71
CA LYS A 461 8.77 5.17 -26.10
C LYS A 461 7.82 6.21 -26.73
N LYS A 462 7.24 7.11 -25.93
CA LYS A 462 6.37 8.19 -26.44
C LYS A 462 7.19 9.27 -27.14
N GLY A 463 6.77 9.65 -28.34
CA GLY A 463 7.29 10.83 -29.05
C GLY A 463 6.75 12.15 -28.47
N ALA A 464 7.20 13.29 -29.02
CA ALA A 464 6.86 14.62 -28.51
C ALA A 464 5.35 14.87 -28.34
N ARG A 465 4.53 14.46 -29.32
CA ARG A 465 3.06 14.57 -29.23
C ARG A 465 2.46 13.73 -28.10
N GLY A 466 2.98 12.52 -27.88
CA GLY A 466 2.55 11.65 -26.78
C GLY A 466 2.97 12.19 -25.40
N LEU A 467 4.15 12.81 -25.32
CA LEU A 467 4.61 13.49 -24.10
C LEU A 467 3.78 14.74 -23.80
N LEU A 468 3.41 15.52 -24.83
CA LEU A 468 2.54 16.68 -24.69
C LEU A 468 1.15 16.28 -24.18
N ALA A 469 0.56 15.21 -24.75
CA ALA A 469 -0.72 14.68 -24.28
C ALA A 469 -0.65 14.21 -22.82
N LEU A 470 0.44 13.51 -22.45
CA LEU A 470 0.66 13.07 -21.07
C LEU A 470 0.81 14.26 -20.11
N TYR A 471 1.50 15.32 -20.54
CA TYR A 471 1.65 16.56 -19.78
C TYR A 471 0.29 17.25 -19.56
N MET A 472 -0.52 17.39 -20.61
CA MET A 472 -1.85 18.01 -20.50
C MET A 472 -2.76 17.23 -19.56
N ALA A 473 -2.78 15.89 -19.68
CA ALA A 473 -3.51 15.03 -18.75
C ALA A 473 -3.04 15.19 -17.29
N ALA A 474 -1.75 15.47 -17.07
CA ALA A 474 -1.23 15.74 -15.74
C ALA A 474 -1.57 17.15 -15.23
N ALA A 475 -1.61 18.15 -16.12
CA ALA A 475 -1.99 19.52 -15.78
C ALA A 475 -3.47 19.60 -15.39
N GLU A 476 -4.31 18.80 -16.04
CA GLU A 476 -5.75 18.67 -15.76
C GLU A 476 -6.03 17.75 -14.56
N GLY A 477 -5.01 17.12 -13.97
CA GLY A 477 -5.15 16.25 -12.80
C GLY A 477 -5.58 14.82 -13.11
N HIS A 478 -5.83 14.46 -14.37
CA HIS A 478 -6.16 13.11 -14.80
C HIS A 478 -4.99 12.12 -14.65
N TYR A 479 -3.76 12.61 -14.59
CA TYR A 479 -2.57 11.79 -14.40
C TYR A 479 -1.62 12.39 -13.36
N THR A 480 -1.24 11.60 -12.33
CA THR A 480 -0.20 12.00 -11.37
C THR A 480 0.95 11.00 -11.41
N PRO A 481 2.19 11.41 -11.71
CA PRO A 481 3.34 10.52 -11.68
C PRO A 481 3.55 9.97 -10.25
N LYS A 482 3.34 8.66 -10.04
CA LYS A 482 3.45 8.00 -8.72
C LYS A 482 4.81 7.36 -8.42
N SER A 483 5.81 7.53 -9.30
CA SER A 483 7.13 6.95 -9.05
C SER A 483 8.08 7.97 -8.45
N PHE A 484 8.93 7.48 -7.56
CA PHE A 484 9.88 8.26 -6.78
C PHE A 484 11.28 7.69 -6.96
N THR A 485 12.29 8.54 -6.87
CA THR A 485 13.69 8.10 -6.83
C THR A 485 14.04 7.62 -5.42
N GLU A 486 15.10 6.81 -5.32
CA GLU A 486 15.60 6.36 -4.01
C GLU A 486 16.02 7.55 -3.14
N GLU A 487 16.62 8.59 -3.72
CA GLU A 487 16.99 9.80 -3.00
C GLU A 487 15.76 10.54 -2.45
N GLU A 488 14.69 10.66 -3.24
CA GLU A 488 13.42 11.25 -2.77
C GLU A 488 12.83 10.41 -1.64
N ASP A 489 12.85 9.09 -1.75
CA ASP A 489 12.33 8.19 -0.71
C ASP A 489 13.12 8.31 0.58
N MET A 490 14.46 8.36 0.50
CA MET A 490 15.32 8.52 1.67
C MET A 490 15.11 9.88 2.34
N LYS A 491 14.95 10.96 1.57
CA LYS A 491 14.60 12.29 2.11
C LYS A 491 13.24 12.26 2.80
N ALA A 492 12.23 11.68 2.17
CA ALA A 492 10.89 11.60 2.73
C ALA A 492 10.83 10.68 3.97
N LEU A 493 11.59 9.59 4.00
CA LEU A 493 11.78 8.77 5.20
C LEU A 493 12.42 9.57 6.33
N LEU A 494 13.46 10.36 6.06
CA LEU A 494 14.10 11.21 7.07
C LEU A 494 13.12 12.25 7.63
N VAL A 495 12.38 12.93 6.76
CA VAL A 495 11.32 13.88 7.15
C VAL A 495 10.28 13.21 8.03
N TRP A 496 9.85 11.99 7.66
CA TRP A 496 8.89 11.23 8.45
C TRP A 496 9.45 10.78 9.80
N LYS A 497 10.71 10.33 9.87
CA LYS A 497 11.33 9.89 11.13
C LYS A 497 11.59 11.04 12.10
N LEU A 498 11.94 12.22 11.60
CA LEU A 498 12.23 13.40 12.45
C LEU A 498 10.96 14.18 12.81
N GLY A 499 10.03 14.35 11.87
CA GLY A 499 8.84 15.17 12.05
C GLY A 499 7.54 14.40 12.31
N GLY A 500 7.59 13.06 12.29
CA GLY A 500 6.44 12.19 12.48
C GLY A 500 5.42 12.25 11.34
N ASN A 501 4.25 11.63 11.56
CA ASN A 501 3.21 11.53 10.54
C ASN A 501 2.72 12.90 10.05
N ARG A 502 2.60 13.89 10.95
CA ARG A 502 2.11 15.23 10.60
C ARG A 502 3.01 15.92 9.58
N VAL A 503 4.31 15.93 9.81
CA VAL A 503 5.27 16.59 8.89
C VAL A 503 5.39 15.81 7.58
N ALA A 504 5.37 14.48 7.62
CA ALA A 504 5.32 13.66 6.42
C ALA A 504 4.07 13.93 5.58
N GLU A 505 2.92 14.13 6.23
CA GLU A 505 1.67 14.45 5.56
C GLU A 505 1.65 15.87 4.99
N ILE A 506 2.24 16.85 5.70
CA ILE A 506 2.49 18.19 5.14
C ILE A 506 3.37 18.07 3.89
N ASN A 507 4.46 17.31 3.93
CA ASN A 507 5.33 17.09 2.78
C ASN A 507 4.59 16.42 1.61
N HIS A 508 3.73 15.43 1.90
CA HIS A 508 2.89 14.79 0.90
C HIS A 508 1.92 15.79 0.25
N ARG A 509 1.23 16.61 1.05
CA ARG A 509 0.22 17.57 0.54
C ARG A 509 0.83 18.79 -0.14
N ALA A 510 1.87 19.38 0.44
CA ALA A 510 2.49 20.61 -0.06
C ALA A 510 3.44 20.35 -1.25
N ASN A 511 4.26 19.30 -1.17
CA ASN A 511 5.30 19.04 -2.17
C ASN A 511 4.94 17.89 -3.12
N LYS A 512 3.73 17.33 -3.02
CA LYS A 512 3.33 16.09 -3.70
C LYS A 512 4.35 14.95 -3.49
N GLY A 513 4.93 14.92 -2.29
CA GLY A 513 5.87 13.89 -1.86
C GLY A 513 5.19 12.54 -1.63
N GLN A 514 5.94 11.60 -1.09
CA GLN A 514 5.47 10.26 -0.75
C GLN A 514 4.45 10.30 0.40
N SER A 515 3.43 9.44 0.34
CA SER A 515 2.49 9.28 1.46
C SER A 515 3.12 8.46 2.60
N VAL A 516 2.62 8.64 3.82
CA VAL A 516 3.08 7.85 4.99
C VAL A 516 2.90 6.35 4.77
N THR A 517 1.78 5.94 4.15
CA THR A 517 1.53 4.53 3.80
C THR A 517 2.60 4.00 2.85
N TYR A 518 2.96 4.77 1.82
CA TYR A 518 4.04 4.39 0.92
C TYR A 518 5.39 4.31 1.66
N LEU A 519 5.71 5.32 2.48
CA LEU A 519 6.94 5.35 3.27
C LEU A 519 7.05 4.18 4.26
N ARG A 520 5.94 3.70 4.83
CA ARG A 520 5.94 2.48 5.65
C ARG A 520 6.41 1.26 4.88
N THR A 521 5.99 1.10 3.62
CA THR A 521 6.44 -0.01 2.76
C THR A 521 7.91 0.11 2.35
N ARG A 522 8.47 1.32 2.39
CA ARG A 522 9.88 1.63 2.08
C ARG A 522 10.77 1.71 3.31
N SER A 523 10.21 1.63 4.52
CA SER A 523 10.96 1.79 5.76
C SER A 523 12.04 0.72 5.85
N THR A 524 13.30 1.16 5.94
CA THR A 524 14.47 0.30 6.14
C THR A 524 14.62 -0.18 7.59
N VAL A 525 13.80 0.33 8.51
CA VAL A 525 13.81 -0.10 9.90
C VAL A 525 13.25 -1.53 9.98
N PRO A 526 14.07 -2.51 10.37
CA PRO A 526 13.64 -3.90 10.51
C PRO A 526 12.51 -4.00 11.53
N ALA A 527 11.43 -4.70 11.18
CA ALA A 527 10.34 -4.97 12.10
C ALA A 527 10.76 -6.09 13.08
N LEU A 528 10.91 -5.70 14.35
CA LEU A 528 11.13 -6.64 15.45
C LEU A 528 9.93 -7.59 15.61
N ILE A 529 10.23 -8.81 16.01
CA ILE A 529 9.26 -9.85 16.36
C ILE A 529 9.09 -9.78 17.88
N PRO A 530 7.97 -9.22 18.39
CA PRO A 530 7.66 -9.27 19.80
C PRO A 530 7.27 -10.70 20.22
N SER A 531 7.60 -11.07 21.44
CA SER A 531 7.18 -12.36 22.01
C SER A 531 5.71 -12.27 22.43
N HIS A 532 4.88 -13.09 21.79
CA HIS A 532 3.45 -13.24 22.14
C HIS A 532 3.24 -14.09 23.42
N GLU A 533 4.25 -14.88 23.80
CA GLU A 533 4.30 -15.66 25.03
C GLU A 533 5.69 -15.58 25.67
N GLN A 534 6.17 -16.66 26.32
CA GLN A 534 7.56 -16.73 26.74
C GLN A 534 8.50 -16.55 25.53
N PRO A 535 9.53 -15.68 25.64
CA PRO A 535 10.47 -15.48 24.55
C PRO A 535 11.17 -16.77 24.15
N THR A 536 11.56 -16.87 22.90
CA THR A 536 12.38 -17.98 22.40
C THR A 536 13.72 -17.49 21.87
N VAL A 537 14.69 -18.39 21.83
CA VAL A 537 16.04 -18.13 21.31
C VAL A 537 15.97 -17.73 19.84
N GLU A 538 15.08 -18.34 19.06
CA GLU A 538 14.87 -18.06 17.64
C GLU A 538 14.30 -16.65 17.43
N GLN A 539 13.34 -16.22 18.26
CA GLN A 539 12.78 -14.86 18.19
C GLN A 539 13.87 -13.80 18.43
N VAL A 540 14.68 -14.00 19.48
CA VAL A 540 15.79 -13.08 19.78
C VAL A 540 16.82 -13.11 18.66
N SER A 541 17.18 -14.29 18.16
CA SER A 541 18.14 -14.44 17.06
C SER A 541 17.66 -13.70 15.80
N ALA A 542 16.40 -13.89 15.41
CA ALA A 542 15.79 -13.18 14.28
C ALA A 542 15.82 -11.66 14.48
N ASN A 543 15.56 -11.18 15.71
CA ASN A 543 15.62 -9.75 16.03
C ASN A 543 17.05 -9.19 15.99
N VAL A 544 18.04 -9.93 16.48
CA VAL A 544 19.47 -9.58 16.37
C VAL A 544 19.87 -9.48 14.90
N GLU A 545 19.53 -10.48 14.09
CA GLU A 545 19.85 -10.49 12.67
C GLU A 545 19.17 -9.33 11.93
N ALA A 546 17.89 -9.09 12.18
CA ALA A 546 17.16 -8.00 11.57
C ALA A 546 17.80 -6.65 11.94
N THR A 547 18.16 -6.47 13.21
CA THR A 547 18.66 -5.19 13.74
C THR A 547 20.10 -4.88 13.35
N PHE A 548 20.96 -5.90 13.22
CA PHE A 548 22.38 -5.73 12.91
C PHE A 548 22.73 -6.06 11.45
N GLY A 549 21.83 -6.69 10.68
CA GLY A 549 22.09 -7.15 9.31
C GLY A 549 22.64 -6.07 8.38
N GLY A 550 22.09 -4.86 8.45
CA GLY A 550 22.53 -3.71 7.64
C GLY A 550 23.81 -3.01 8.11
N VAL A 551 24.43 -3.47 9.20
CA VAL A 551 25.64 -2.86 9.79
C VAL A 551 26.72 -3.89 10.12
N LEU A 552 26.59 -5.13 9.64
CA LEU A 552 27.56 -6.20 9.90
C LEU A 552 28.96 -5.89 9.34
N ASP A 553 29.02 -5.23 8.19
CA ASP A 553 30.25 -4.73 7.58
C ASP A 553 30.97 -3.74 8.50
N VAL A 554 30.22 -2.81 9.11
CA VAL A 554 30.74 -1.83 10.07
C VAL A 554 31.29 -2.54 11.31
N ILE A 555 30.55 -3.48 11.89
CA ILE A 555 30.99 -4.23 13.07
C ILE A 555 32.27 -5.02 12.76
N ARG A 556 32.33 -5.71 11.61
CA ARG A 556 33.50 -6.47 11.18
C ARG A 556 34.70 -5.57 10.89
N SER A 557 34.47 -4.34 10.42
CA SER A 557 35.54 -3.37 10.17
C SER A 557 36.18 -2.85 11.46
N LEU A 558 35.45 -2.81 12.58
CA LEU A 558 35.98 -2.33 13.85
C LEU A 558 37.02 -3.27 14.44
N ASN A 559 36.81 -4.58 14.32
CA ASN A 559 37.74 -5.57 14.84
C ASN A 559 37.64 -6.88 14.01
N PRO A 560 38.36 -6.97 12.87
CA PRO A 560 38.19 -8.07 11.92
C PRO A 560 38.47 -9.46 12.49
N SER A 561 39.31 -9.53 13.52
CA SER A 561 39.81 -10.77 14.10
C SER A 561 39.34 -11.04 15.54
N ASN A 562 38.65 -10.10 16.18
CA ASN A 562 38.23 -10.23 17.59
C ASN A 562 36.76 -9.86 17.80
N PHE A 563 36.24 -10.26 18.95
CA PHE A 563 34.90 -9.86 19.38
C PHE A 563 34.83 -8.36 19.70
N VAL A 564 33.69 -7.75 19.38
CA VAL A 564 33.31 -6.42 19.85
C VAL A 564 32.42 -6.59 21.08
N HIS A 565 32.80 -5.94 22.17
CA HIS A 565 32.05 -6.03 23.43
C HIS A 565 30.74 -5.24 23.35
N ALA A 566 29.69 -5.79 23.95
CA ALA A 566 28.37 -5.19 24.03
C ALA A 566 27.79 -5.30 25.45
N VAL A 567 26.87 -4.39 25.75
CA VAL A 567 26.04 -4.38 26.96
C VAL A 567 24.64 -4.81 26.59
N LEU A 568 24.07 -5.77 27.33
CA LEU A 568 22.66 -6.13 27.20
C LEU A 568 21.87 -5.39 28.28
N MET A 569 21.09 -4.41 27.86
CA MET A 569 20.35 -3.48 28.71
C MET A 569 18.87 -3.89 28.75
N PHE A 570 18.28 -3.94 29.94
CA PHE A 570 16.87 -4.26 30.14
C PHE A 570 16.12 -3.14 30.83
N ASP A 571 14.96 -2.79 30.29
CA ASP A 571 14.01 -1.87 30.93
C ASP A 571 12.55 -2.26 30.63
N GLU A 572 11.64 -1.73 31.43
CA GLU A 572 10.22 -2.03 31.36
C GLU A 572 9.46 -0.78 30.93
N LEU A 573 8.66 -0.90 29.88
CA LEU A 573 7.81 0.16 29.38
C LEU A 573 6.37 -0.13 29.77
N ALA A 574 5.70 0.80 30.46
CA ALA A 574 4.27 0.69 30.71
C ALA A 574 3.49 0.59 29.39
N THR A 575 2.61 -0.40 29.30
CA THR A 575 1.82 -0.66 28.09
C THR A 575 0.34 -0.35 28.32
N GLU A 576 -0.33 0.09 27.26
CA GLU A 576 -1.80 0.08 27.20
C GLU A 576 -2.27 -1.38 27.35
N LYS A 577 -3.19 -1.64 28.30
CA LYS A 577 -3.74 -2.98 28.54
C LYS A 577 -4.74 -3.35 27.44
N ARG A 578 -4.22 -3.72 26.27
CA ARG A 578 -5.04 -3.97 25.08
C ARG A 578 -4.47 -5.13 24.27
N ILE A 579 -5.37 -6.00 23.82
CA ILE A 579 -5.02 -7.06 22.86
C ILE A 579 -4.93 -6.47 21.45
N ARG A 580 -3.90 -6.87 20.71
CA ARG A 580 -3.71 -6.54 19.30
C ARG A 580 -3.44 -7.84 18.55
N TRP A 581 -3.92 -7.96 17.32
CA TRP A 581 -3.51 -9.04 16.42
C TRP A 581 -2.35 -8.55 15.55
N ASP A 582 -1.27 -9.32 15.50
CA ASP A 582 -0.16 -9.06 14.58
C ASP A 582 -0.33 -9.87 13.29
N PRO A 583 -0.66 -9.24 12.15
CA PRO A 583 -0.85 -9.95 10.89
C PRO A 583 0.44 -10.58 10.36
N LYS A 584 1.62 -10.13 10.81
CA LYS A 584 2.91 -10.66 10.34
C LYS A 584 3.19 -12.05 10.91
N THR A 585 2.91 -12.24 12.19
CA THR A 585 3.16 -13.50 12.89
C THR A 585 1.90 -14.34 13.08
N ASN A 586 0.72 -13.74 12.89
CA ASN A 586 -0.60 -14.32 13.13
C ASN A 586 -0.89 -14.65 14.61
N TYR A 587 -0.26 -13.91 15.54
CA TYR A 587 -0.47 -14.07 16.97
C TYR A 587 -1.14 -12.86 17.62
N PHE A 588 -1.83 -13.10 18.73
CA PHE A 588 -2.29 -12.09 19.65
C PHE A 588 -1.12 -11.54 20.49
N LEU A 589 -1.01 -10.22 20.54
CA LEU A 589 -0.08 -9.46 21.35
C LEU A 589 -0.82 -8.70 22.46
N GLY A 590 -0.10 -8.28 23.49
CA GLY A 590 -0.66 -7.59 24.66
C GLY A 590 -1.02 -8.51 25.82
N LEU A 591 -0.63 -9.79 25.75
CA LEU A 591 -0.73 -10.77 26.83
C LEU A 591 0.55 -10.81 27.64
N CYS A 592 0.44 -11.14 28.92
CA CYS A 592 1.60 -11.39 29.75
C CYS A 592 2.22 -12.77 29.45
N ARG A 593 3.55 -12.84 29.32
CA ARG A 593 4.28 -14.08 29.05
C ARG A 593 4.07 -15.16 30.12
N GLU A 594 3.83 -14.75 31.37
CA GLU A 594 3.68 -15.65 32.51
C GLU A 594 2.44 -16.54 32.38
N HIS A 595 1.41 -16.09 31.67
CA HIS A 595 0.11 -16.78 31.60
C HIS A 595 -0.36 -17.09 30.18
N ALA A 596 0.28 -16.54 29.14
CA ALA A 596 -0.10 -16.76 27.74
C ALA A 596 -0.17 -18.25 27.35
N HIS A 597 0.71 -19.09 27.92
CA HIS A 597 0.75 -20.55 27.67
C HIS A 597 -0.55 -21.31 28.04
N ARG A 598 -1.50 -20.67 28.73
CA ARG A 598 -2.78 -21.27 29.16
C ARG A 598 -3.86 -21.21 28.07
N ILE A 599 -3.59 -20.52 26.95
CA ILE A 599 -4.51 -20.33 25.83
C ILE A 599 -3.78 -20.50 24.50
N SER A 600 -4.53 -20.62 23.41
CA SER A 600 -3.97 -20.43 22.07
C SER A 600 -3.71 -18.94 21.86
N THR A 601 -2.48 -18.59 21.50
CA THR A 601 -2.10 -17.22 21.14
C THR A 601 -2.16 -17.00 19.63
N GLU A 602 -2.24 -18.06 18.82
CA GLU A 602 -2.39 -17.97 17.37
C GLU A 602 -3.85 -17.71 17.01
N PHE A 603 -4.09 -16.78 16.07
CA PHE A 603 -5.43 -16.49 15.58
C PHE A 603 -5.77 -17.39 14.39
N VAL A 604 -6.63 -18.40 14.62
CA VAL A 604 -7.11 -19.29 13.54
C VAL A 604 -8.56 -18.96 13.19
N ASN A 605 -9.39 -18.69 14.19
CA ASN A 605 -10.81 -18.35 14.03
C ASN A 605 -11.34 -17.47 15.17
N GLU A 606 -12.60 -17.06 15.05
CA GLU A 606 -13.30 -16.24 16.05
C GLU A 606 -13.40 -16.91 17.42
N GLY A 607 -13.53 -18.25 17.47
CA GLY A 607 -13.57 -18.99 18.73
C GLY A 607 -12.27 -18.90 19.56
N ASP A 608 -11.11 -18.73 18.91
CA ASP A 608 -9.85 -18.48 19.62
C ASP A 608 -9.87 -17.10 20.30
N MET A 609 -10.48 -16.11 19.64
CA MET A 609 -10.65 -14.77 20.17
C MET A 609 -11.63 -14.77 21.35
N GLU A 610 -12.78 -15.44 21.21
CA GLU A 610 -13.76 -15.61 22.30
C GLU A 610 -13.15 -16.33 23.50
N GLU A 611 -12.38 -17.41 23.27
CA GLU A 611 -11.70 -18.12 24.35
C GLU A 611 -10.69 -17.22 25.05
N LEU A 612 -9.90 -16.46 24.30
CA LEU A 612 -8.95 -15.49 24.84
C LEU A 612 -9.64 -14.48 25.76
N PHE A 613 -10.71 -13.82 25.30
CA PHE A 613 -11.42 -12.82 26.12
C PHE A 613 -12.09 -13.44 27.34
N ARG A 614 -12.71 -14.61 27.21
CA ARG A 614 -13.27 -15.34 28.36
C ARG A 614 -12.19 -15.65 29.42
N LYS A 615 -10.96 -15.96 28.99
CA LYS A 615 -9.84 -16.27 29.92
C LYS A 615 -9.24 -15.02 30.56
N LEU A 616 -9.32 -13.88 29.88
CA LEU A 616 -9.01 -12.58 30.46
C LEU A 616 -10.05 -12.19 31.52
N ASP A 617 -11.35 -12.37 31.22
CA ASP A 617 -12.45 -12.09 32.16
C ASP A 617 -12.40 -13.00 33.40
N ASP A 618 -12.03 -14.27 33.20
CA ASP A 618 -11.83 -15.26 34.27
C ASP A 618 -10.54 -15.04 35.10
N ASP A 619 -9.72 -14.02 34.79
CA ASP A 619 -8.40 -13.76 35.40
C ASP A 619 -7.45 -14.98 35.32
N LYS A 620 -7.60 -15.81 34.28
CA LYS A 620 -6.74 -16.98 34.01
C LYS A 620 -5.53 -16.61 33.17
N VAL A 621 -5.67 -15.58 32.35
CA VAL A 621 -4.62 -14.93 31.57
C VAL A 621 -4.73 -13.44 31.86
N HIS A 622 -3.62 -12.70 31.84
CA HIS A 622 -3.62 -11.26 32.10
C HIS A 622 -3.15 -10.48 30.89
N TYR A 623 -3.63 -9.24 30.78
CA TYR A 623 -2.99 -8.22 29.96
C TYR A 623 -1.55 -7.99 30.40
N ALA A 624 -0.67 -7.76 29.43
CA ALA A 624 0.63 -7.18 29.69
C ALA A 624 0.44 -5.78 30.31
N LYS A 625 0.96 -5.60 31.53
CA LYS A 625 0.99 -4.29 32.21
C LYS A 625 2.21 -3.49 31.77
N GLU A 626 3.29 -4.20 31.49
CA GLU A 626 4.54 -3.64 30.98
C GLU A 626 5.09 -4.51 29.86
N ALA A 627 5.93 -3.93 29.02
CA ALA A 627 6.76 -4.63 28.07
C ALA A 627 8.21 -4.56 28.53
N THR A 628 8.79 -5.70 28.86
CA THR A 628 10.22 -5.85 29.05
C THR A 628 10.91 -5.73 27.69
N VAL A 629 11.83 -4.78 27.57
CA VAL A 629 12.63 -4.53 26.37
C VAL A 629 14.10 -4.83 26.70
N GLY A 630 14.68 -5.78 25.97
CA GLY A 630 16.12 -6.04 25.98
C GLY A 630 16.79 -5.41 24.77
N ALA A 631 17.82 -4.61 24.98
CA ALA A 631 18.55 -3.91 23.91
C ALA A 631 20.06 -4.11 24.03
N LEU A 632 20.73 -4.26 22.88
CA LEU A 632 22.19 -4.33 22.78
C LEU A 632 22.78 -2.94 22.56
N GLY A 633 23.68 -2.53 23.44
CA GLY A 633 24.53 -1.35 23.27
C GLY A 633 25.96 -1.78 22.96
N VAL A 634 26.43 -1.51 21.73
CA VAL A 634 27.79 -1.89 21.33
C VAL A 634 28.79 -0.88 21.89
N LEU A 635 29.81 -1.36 22.60
CA LEU A 635 30.86 -0.52 23.20
C LEU A 635 31.84 -0.05 22.12
N CYS A 636 31.46 0.99 21.39
CA CYS A 636 32.24 1.54 20.28
C CYS A 636 32.04 3.07 20.15
N LYS A 637 32.92 3.71 19.38
CA LYS A 637 32.81 5.16 19.06
C LYS A 637 32.02 5.43 17.77
N ASP A 638 31.64 4.40 17.02
CA ASP A 638 30.97 4.57 15.72
C ASP A 638 29.47 4.80 15.93
N ASN A 639 29.01 6.00 15.58
CA ASN A 639 27.63 6.44 15.74
C ASN A 639 26.60 5.59 14.96
N ARG A 640 27.03 4.80 13.97
CA ARG A 640 26.14 3.91 13.21
C ARG A 640 25.71 2.68 14.02
N ILE A 641 26.51 2.28 15.01
CA ILE A 641 26.31 1.04 15.78
C ILE A 641 26.30 1.26 17.30
N TYR A 642 26.75 2.43 17.78
CA TYR A 642 26.64 2.87 19.16
C TYR A 642 25.21 2.89 19.74
N PRO A 643 24.16 3.31 19.00
CA PRO A 643 22.81 3.39 19.55
C PRO A 643 22.30 2.03 20.04
N GLY A 644 21.58 2.04 21.16
CA GLY A 644 20.92 0.86 21.71
C GLY A 644 19.95 0.24 20.71
N ARG A 645 20.10 -1.07 20.49
CA ARG A 645 19.39 -1.84 19.46
C ARG A 645 18.52 -2.90 20.13
N PRO A 646 17.19 -2.72 20.15
CA PRO A 646 16.31 -3.69 20.80
C PRO A 646 16.37 -5.06 20.09
N VAL A 647 16.46 -6.11 20.90
CA VAL A 647 16.55 -7.52 20.45
C VAL A 647 15.50 -8.41 21.10
N LEU A 648 14.89 -7.94 22.19
CA LEU A 648 13.80 -8.60 22.89
C LEU A 648 12.71 -7.59 23.20
N VAL A 649 11.46 -7.96 22.97
CA VAL A 649 10.26 -7.26 23.46
C VAL A 649 9.28 -8.31 23.92
N SER A 650 8.90 -8.31 25.19
CA SER A 650 7.97 -9.29 25.75
C SER A 650 7.12 -8.67 26.85
N GLY A 651 5.81 -8.92 26.80
CA GLY A 651 4.85 -8.40 27.79
C GLY A 651 4.90 -9.18 29.11
N ASP A 652 4.75 -8.49 30.24
CA ASP A 652 4.65 -9.10 31.57
C ASP A 652 3.57 -8.49 32.46
N CYS A 653 3.14 -9.25 33.47
CA CYS A 653 2.11 -8.82 34.42
C CYS A 653 2.67 -8.51 35.82
N LYS A 654 4.00 -8.46 35.97
CA LYS A 654 4.75 -8.30 37.23
C LYS A 654 4.61 -9.43 38.25
N GLN A 655 4.11 -10.59 37.84
CA GLN A 655 3.98 -11.74 38.73
C GLN A 655 5.19 -12.68 38.65
N GLU A 656 6.02 -12.51 37.62
CA GLU A 656 7.28 -13.23 37.44
C GLU A 656 8.25 -13.04 38.62
N SER A 657 8.82 -14.14 39.11
CA SER A 657 9.88 -14.15 40.11
C SER A 657 11.24 -13.79 39.51
N GLY A 658 12.21 -13.40 40.36
CA GLY A 658 13.58 -13.14 39.90
C GLY A 658 14.26 -14.35 39.23
N LYS A 659 13.85 -15.58 39.56
CA LYS A 659 14.38 -16.81 38.92
C LYS A 659 13.82 -17.00 37.52
N GLU A 660 12.51 -16.85 37.36
CA GLU A 660 11.84 -16.93 36.05
C GLU A 660 12.35 -15.83 35.12
N HIS A 661 12.53 -14.61 35.65
CA HIS A 661 13.09 -13.51 34.88
C HIS A 661 14.56 -13.73 34.48
N ALA A 662 15.33 -14.48 35.27
CA ALA A 662 16.68 -14.88 34.88
C ALA A 662 16.68 -15.82 33.67
N GLU A 663 15.67 -16.69 33.53
CA GLU A 663 15.51 -17.53 32.33
C GLU A 663 15.19 -16.68 31.10
N VAL A 664 14.37 -15.63 31.23
CA VAL A 664 14.11 -14.68 30.13
C VAL A 664 15.40 -14.00 29.66
N ILE A 665 16.22 -13.52 30.60
CA ILE A 665 17.52 -12.90 30.27
C ILE A 665 18.47 -13.92 29.63
N LYS A 666 18.46 -15.17 30.13
CA LYS A 666 19.27 -16.26 29.57
C LYS A 666 18.87 -16.58 28.14
N ILE A 667 17.59 -16.65 27.83
CA ILE A 667 17.08 -16.84 26.46
C ILE A 667 17.59 -15.72 25.54
N ALA A 668 17.60 -14.47 26.03
CA ALA A 668 18.16 -13.36 25.28
C ALA A 668 19.67 -13.54 25.03
N LEU A 669 20.44 -13.89 26.05
CA LEU A 669 21.87 -14.19 25.93
C LEU A 669 22.13 -15.33 24.94
N ASP A 670 21.38 -16.42 25.03
CA ASP A 670 21.53 -17.60 24.17
C ASP A 670 21.23 -17.26 22.71
N GLY A 671 20.20 -16.46 22.43
CA GLY A 671 19.88 -15.98 21.07
C GLY A 671 20.95 -15.06 20.49
N ILE A 672 21.56 -14.22 21.32
CA ILE A 672 22.67 -13.35 20.91
C ILE A 672 23.93 -14.18 20.64
N ASN A 673 24.27 -15.08 21.57
CA ASN A 673 25.44 -15.94 21.50
C ASN A 673 25.35 -16.92 20.32
N GLY A 674 24.15 -17.41 19.98
CA GLY A 674 23.92 -18.25 18.80
C GLY A 674 24.28 -17.56 17.48
N LEU A 675 24.32 -16.23 17.44
CA LEU A 675 24.73 -15.42 16.28
C LEU A 675 26.10 -14.77 16.45
N GLN A 676 26.86 -15.14 17.48
CA GLN A 676 28.15 -14.55 17.78
C GLN A 676 29.18 -14.74 16.64
N ASP A 677 29.16 -15.87 15.92
CA ASP A 677 30.05 -16.07 14.78
C ASP A 677 29.79 -15.11 13.62
N LYS A 678 28.51 -14.75 13.42
CA LYS A 678 28.06 -13.86 12.35
C LYS A 678 28.25 -12.39 12.70
N THR A 679 27.87 -12.02 13.93
CA THR A 679 27.85 -10.64 14.43
C THR A 679 29.17 -10.21 15.06
N LYS A 680 29.99 -11.15 15.53
CA LYS A 680 31.18 -10.92 16.34
C LYS A 680 30.92 -10.09 17.60
N LEU A 681 29.68 -10.09 18.11
CA LEU A 681 29.33 -9.43 19.36
C LEU A 681 29.52 -10.39 20.54
N ARG A 682 30.09 -9.87 21.63
CA ARG A 682 30.18 -10.58 22.93
C ARG A 682 29.55 -9.71 24.00
N VAL A 683 28.53 -10.24 24.68
CA VAL A 683 27.93 -9.55 25.82
C VAL A 683 28.83 -9.70 27.03
N VAL A 684 29.32 -8.58 27.57
CA VAL A 684 30.23 -8.57 28.73
C VAL A 684 29.58 -8.06 30.00
N THR A 685 28.43 -7.40 29.88
CA THR A 685 27.71 -6.86 31.03
C THR A 685 26.20 -6.78 30.78
N LEU A 686 25.44 -7.08 31.83
CA LEU A 686 23.99 -6.91 31.89
C LEU A 686 23.65 -5.60 32.62
N ALA A 687 22.82 -4.74 32.05
CA ALA A 687 22.45 -3.47 32.67
C ALA A 687 20.94 -3.34 32.90
N SER A 688 20.56 -2.70 34.02
CA SER A 688 19.16 -2.45 34.41
C SER A 688 19.05 -1.18 35.27
N ASP A 689 17.84 -0.63 35.40
CA ASP A 689 17.49 0.46 36.33
C ASP A 689 17.56 0.09 37.83
N GLY A 690 17.80 -1.20 38.12
CA GLY A 690 17.96 -1.77 39.45
C GLY A 690 16.67 -2.09 40.22
N GLU A 691 15.56 -2.38 39.55
CA GLU A 691 14.37 -2.99 40.17
C GLU A 691 14.73 -4.28 40.95
N THR A 692 14.02 -4.55 42.06
CA THR A 692 14.32 -5.68 42.94
C THR A 692 14.28 -7.04 42.23
N ARG A 693 13.27 -7.28 41.37
CA ARG A 693 13.13 -8.53 40.59
C ARG A 693 14.37 -8.78 39.70
N ARG A 694 14.72 -7.79 38.88
CA ARG A 694 15.91 -7.81 38.01
C ARG A 694 17.20 -7.91 38.82
N GLY A 695 17.28 -7.24 39.97
CA GLY A 695 18.39 -7.35 40.89
C GLY A 695 18.65 -8.80 41.34
N SER A 696 17.59 -9.55 41.67
CA SER A 696 17.72 -10.97 41.99
C SER A 696 18.13 -11.81 40.78
N SER A 697 17.59 -11.53 39.59
CA SER A 697 17.98 -12.23 38.35
C SER A 697 19.45 -12.00 38.00
N PHE A 698 19.94 -10.77 38.12
CA PHE A 698 21.33 -10.42 37.83
C PHE A 698 22.28 -11.12 38.80
N ILE A 699 21.95 -11.17 40.10
CA ILE A 699 22.76 -11.92 41.07
C ILE A 699 22.89 -13.40 40.65
N LEU A 700 21.79 -14.03 40.24
CA LEU A 700 21.83 -15.43 39.78
C LEU A 700 22.69 -15.63 38.53
N LEU A 701 22.75 -14.63 37.65
CA LEU A 701 23.46 -14.72 36.38
C LEU A 701 24.93 -14.28 36.47
N THR A 702 25.26 -13.32 37.33
CA THR A 702 26.56 -12.63 37.34
C THR A 702 27.35 -12.77 38.64
N PHE A 703 26.83 -13.40 39.69
CA PHE A 703 27.56 -13.66 40.95
C PHE A 703 27.72 -15.16 41.19
N LYS A 704 28.26 -15.88 40.20
CA LYS A 704 28.40 -17.34 40.25
C LYS A 704 29.72 -17.78 40.86
N SER A 705 30.82 -17.12 40.52
CA SER A 705 32.16 -17.47 40.98
C SER A 705 33.05 -16.23 41.10
N GLN A 706 34.14 -16.33 41.87
CA GLN A 706 35.18 -15.31 41.89
C GLN A 706 35.95 -15.32 40.56
N LEU A 707 36.26 -14.13 40.02
CA LEU A 707 36.99 -13.96 38.77
C LEU A 707 38.32 -14.73 38.82
N SER A 708 38.51 -15.61 37.84
CA SER A 708 39.70 -16.45 37.78
C SER A 708 40.96 -15.61 37.59
N ARG A 709 42.05 -15.98 38.28
CA ARG A 709 43.38 -15.38 38.06
C ARG A 709 43.90 -15.58 36.63
N SER A 710 43.38 -16.58 35.92
CA SER A 710 43.69 -16.83 34.51
C SER A 710 42.88 -15.97 33.54
N SER A 711 41.85 -15.27 34.01
CA SER A 711 41.05 -14.40 33.15
C SER A 711 41.91 -13.21 32.65
N PRO A 712 41.81 -12.84 31.36
CA PRO A 712 42.53 -11.70 30.80
C PRO A 712 42.24 -10.37 31.51
N ILE A 713 41.07 -10.22 32.13
CA ILE A 713 40.68 -8.99 32.82
C ILE A 713 41.11 -8.94 34.29
N TYR A 714 41.48 -10.08 34.89
CA TYR A 714 41.89 -10.14 36.30
C TYR A 714 43.07 -9.21 36.63
N PRO A 715 44.16 -9.14 35.84
CA PRO A 715 45.28 -8.23 36.13
C PRO A 715 44.88 -6.75 36.13
N LEU A 716 43.84 -6.37 35.37
CA LEU A 716 43.35 -5.00 35.26
C LEU A 716 42.48 -4.62 36.47
N LEU A 717 41.72 -5.57 36.99
CA LEU A 717 40.73 -5.33 38.05
C LEU A 717 41.29 -5.57 39.47
N LYS A 718 42.31 -6.45 39.62
CA LYS A 718 42.83 -6.85 40.95
C LYS A 718 43.35 -5.70 41.82
N SER A 719 43.74 -4.57 41.23
CA SER A 719 44.27 -3.41 41.97
C SER A 719 43.16 -2.52 42.53
N LEU A 720 41.92 -2.72 42.12
CA LEU A 720 40.76 -1.95 42.56
C LEU A 720 40.28 -2.49 43.91
N ASN A 721 40.88 -1.97 44.98
CA ASN A 721 40.48 -2.30 46.34
C ASN A 721 38.97 -2.06 46.53
N PHE A 722 38.29 -3.05 47.12
CA PHE A 722 36.84 -3.10 47.33
C PHE A 722 35.96 -3.39 46.11
N LEU A 723 36.54 -3.58 44.92
CA LEU A 723 35.76 -4.08 43.79
C LEU A 723 35.32 -5.51 44.08
N ASP A 724 34.03 -5.79 43.94
CA ASP A 724 33.53 -7.16 43.98
C ASP A 724 34.00 -7.88 42.71
N MET A 725 34.78 -8.95 42.91
CA MET A 725 35.37 -9.74 41.84
C MET A 725 34.49 -10.94 41.44
N HIS A 726 33.25 -11.04 41.94
CA HIS A 726 32.32 -12.08 41.45
C HIS A 726 31.87 -11.81 40.02
N VAL A 727 31.82 -12.87 39.22
CA VAL A 727 31.37 -12.85 37.82
C VAL A 727 30.45 -14.04 37.53
N GLY A 728 29.73 -13.92 36.42
CA GLY A 728 28.93 -14.99 35.82
C GLY A 728 29.75 -15.88 34.89
N ASP A 729 29.04 -16.66 34.08
CA ASP A 729 29.67 -17.45 33.02
C ASP A 729 30.31 -16.50 31.99
N ASP A 730 31.46 -16.89 31.42
CA ASP A 730 32.24 -16.06 30.49
C ASP A 730 32.63 -14.67 31.04
N ASP A 731 32.95 -14.60 32.34
CA ASP A 731 33.29 -13.37 33.06
C ASP A 731 32.19 -12.28 32.98
N LEU A 732 30.92 -12.69 32.81
CA LEU A 732 29.78 -11.76 32.68
C LEU A 732 29.58 -10.95 33.96
N THR A 733 29.50 -9.62 33.81
CA THR A 733 29.27 -8.69 34.92
C THR A 733 27.85 -8.11 34.89
N CYS A 734 27.45 -7.40 35.94
CA CYS A 734 26.24 -6.60 35.93
C CYS A 734 26.52 -5.13 36.24
N ASP A 735 25.71 -4.25 35.66
CA ASP A 735 25.69 -2.82 35.91
C ASP A 735 24.27 -2.39 36.33
N LYS A 736 24.21 -1.32 37.13
CA LYS A 736 22.97 -0.64 37.49
C LYS A 736 23.10 0.80 37.08
N ASP A 737 22.04 1.35 36.48
CA ASP A 737 22.06 2.77 36.07
C ASP A 737 22.41 3.65 37.27
N TRP A 738 23.61 4.23 37.23
CA TRP A 738 24.14 5.07 38.29
C TRP A 738 23.21 6.27 38.55
N LYS A 739 22.49 6.78 37.54
CA LYS A 739 21.50 7.85 37.73
C LYS A 739 20.38 7.40 38.67
N HIS A 740 19.95 6.14 38.57
CA HIS A 740 18.95 5.58 39.49
C HIS A 740 19.52 5.42 40.90
N VAL A 741 20.79 5.02 41.03
CA VAL A 741 21.47 4.96 42.33
C VAL A 741 21.54 6.35 42.99
N PHE A 742 21.95 7.39 42.26
CA PHE A 742 22.00 8.76 42.77
C PHE A 742 20.61 9.30 43.13
N LYS A 743 19.59 9.05 42.30
CA LYS A 743 18.20 9.40 42.62
C LYS A 743 17.75 8.75 43.93
N ARG A 744 18.06 7.47 44.15
CA ARG A 744 17.75 6.75 45.41
C ARG A 744 18.50 7.37 46.59
N TRP A 745 19.78 7.69 46.42
CA TRP A 745 20.60 8.29 47.47
C TRP A 745 20.09 9.68 47.88
N ARG A 746 19.77 10.53 46.89
CA ARG A 746 19.07 11.80 47.12
C ARG A 746 17.77 11.59 47.89
N ASN A 747 16.91 10.68 47.44
CA ASN A 747 15.64 10.42 48.11
C ASN A 747 15.84 9.92 49.55
N LEU A 748 16.90 9.15 49.82
CA LEU A 748 17.26 8.69 51.15
C LEU A 748 17.65 9.85 52.07
N LEU A 749 18.48 10.77 51.57
CA LEU A 749 18.91 11.98 52.29
C LEU A 749 17.75 12.94 52.59
N LEU A 750 16.76 13.02 51.70
CA LEU A 750 15.59 13.89 51.84
C LEU A 750 14.50 13.32 52.77
N ARG A 751 14.58 12.05 53.17
CA ARG A 751 13.63 11.48 54.14
C ARG A 751 13.87 12.08 55.53
N ARG A 752 12.80 12.36 56.27
CA ARG A 752 12.87 12.86 57.67
C ARG A 752 13.80 12.03 58.57
N ARG A 753 13.81 10.71 58.37
CA ARG A 753 14.67 9.78 59.14
C ARG A 753 16.16 10.02 58.91
N GLY A 754 16.55 10.59 57.78
CA GLY A 754 17.93 10.79 57.38
C GLY A 754 18.70 9.49 57.09
N VAL A 755 20.02 9.60 57.06
CA VAL A 755 20.97 8.51 56.81
C VAL A 755 21.99 8.47 57.94
N VAL A 756 22.41 7.27 58.36
CA VAL A 756 23.50 7.12 59.33
C VAL A 756 24.79 6.86 58.58
N VAL A 757 25.77 7.74 58.75
CA VAL A 757 27.12 7.60 58.20
C VAL A 757 28.10 7.66 59.37
N ASN A 758 28.89 6.60 59.56
CA ASN A 758 29.85 6.48 60.66
C ASN A 758 29.26 6.81 62.05
N GLY A 759 28.03 6.36 62.31
CA GLY A 759 27.31 6.60 63.57
C GLY A 759 26.62 7.96 63.67
N LEU A 760 26.88 8.90 62.76
CA LEU A 760 26.22 10.20 62.72
C LEU A 760 24.97 10.15 61.84
N ARG A 761 23.85 10.61 62.37
CA ARG A 761 22.60 10.72 61.61
C ARG A 761 22.53 12.06 60.88
N ILE A 762 22.64 12.01 59.57
CA ILE A 762 22.48 13.15 58.67
C ILE A 762 21.01 13.28 58.29
N THR A 763 20.33 14.32 58.74
CA THR A 763 18.93 14.62 58.44
C THR A 763 18.79 15.75 57.41
N PRO A 764 17.62 15.90 56.77
CA PRO A 764 17.35 17.03 55.88
C PRO A 764 17.60 18.40 56.53
N ASP A 765 17.34 18.54 57.83
CA ASP A 765 17.55 19.81 58.55
C ASP A 765 19.03 20.16 58.71
N ILE A 766 19.88 19.15 58.94
CA ILE A 766 21.34 19.33 58.97
C ILE A 766 21.83 19.78 57.59
N ILE A 767 21.33 19.15 56.53
CA ILE A 767 21.66 19.51 55.14
C ILE A 767 21.21 20.95 54.84
N ARG A 768 19.98 21.32 55.21
CA ARG A 768 19.43 22.67 55.03
C ARG A 768 20.24 23.72 55.80
N THR A 769 20.60 23.43 57.05
CA THR A 769 21.42 24.33 57.87
C THR A 769 22.79 24.53 57.24
N HIS A 770 23.39 23.47 56.70
CA HIS A 770 24.66 23.56 55.98
C HIS A 770 24.53 24.41 54.71
N PHE A 771 23.50 24.19 53.89
CA PHE A 771 23.26 25.01 52.70
C PHE A 771 23.05 26.49 53.04
N ALA A 772 22.24 26.78 54.07
CA ALA A 772 22.04 28.14 54.55
C ALA A 772 23.36 28.78 55.02
N SER A 773 24.20 28.04 55.74
CA SER A 773 25.52 28.52 56.18
C SER A 773 26.50 28.74 55.02
N SER A 774 26.31 28.06 53.90
CA SER A 774 27.07 28.22 52.65
C SER A 774 26.47 29.26 51.69
N GLY A 775 25.44 30.00 52.11
CA GLY A 775 24.79 31.04 51.30
C GLY A 775 23.80 30.53 50.24
N LEU A 776 23.48 29.24 50.24
CA LEU A 776 22.44 28.64 49.41
C LEU A 776 21.13 28.65 50.21
N ARG A 777 20.23 29.58 49.89
CA ARG A 777 18.89 29.66 50.50
C ARG A 777 17.91 28.68 49.89
#